data_AF-A0A660XSZ0-F1
#
_entry.id   AF-A0A660XSZ0-F1
#
_cell.length_a   1.000
_cell.length_b   1.000
_cell.length_c   1.000
_cell.angle_alpha   90.00
_cell.angle_beta   90.00
_cell.angle_gamma   90.00
#
_symmetry.space_group_name_H-M   'P 1'
#
loop_
_entity.id
_entity.type
_entity.pdbx_description
1 polymer ?
#
loop_
_entity_poly.entity_id
_entity_poly.type
_entity_poly.pdbx_seq_one_letter_code
_entity_poly.pdbx_strand_id
1 'polypeptide(L)'
;VEDIIMEESNDPEADFNRVSKIITDIQAISNGWKPDATVDVSGKTDTETNESAPPPVLDETLLNAFIEQQTAVLPEIEKAILQYEKDQNLENLSGLKRIIHTMKGEAGVCGINDISTLCHKLEDYIDTEQESETSPENISPDILLEVKDWLAQFLDALSQKMSPAVSLEQILAKLSPAQNKDNQQSNAIIENLPEKSNVPDDNVENYSPTEKSSNQSVQSIPISDPELAREFIDEANEHFDVIDENLLVLENEPTNTDAISAVFRAFHTIKGVAGFLGLGAISDLAHIAETLLDQVRKGERRFEGSVIEITFRTHDMLRSMVEDLRSALVSGTDFQTNPELPALMASLKTIMESSAEESLINEPTDLLSQVSSDNMTTSGQISEKDKSSAPSQTGKATGKNGIKINQTMRVDTAKIDNLLDTIGELVITESIVVSDPAIRSLKSITLEKNLALLDKITRSLQDAGMAMRLVPIDATFRKMERLVRDLCRKSGKKVNLIIEGGDTEIDKGMVEKLGDPLIHMIRNSMDHGIESADERQALGKNPIGQIVLRAYHKGGNIHIDIEDDGRGLNREAIVAKAIEKGIIESDNNMSDQEVYSLIFNAGFSTAKQVTEISGRGVGMDVVKRNIESMRGNVLIQSRPGKGSTFTIVLPLTMAIIDGMLAKVGSEVYIIPTLSIVESLRPTADMVSTVTGRGEVVKFRGNLLPLIRLAGIFGVSGSIDDPTNATIMVIEERGRQWGLLLDEIIGQQQIVIKSLSAGLGNVPGIAGVSIMADGKPGLILDVAGLIKLATA
;
A
#
# COMPACT_ATOMS: atom_id res chain seq x y z
N VAL A 1 -0.87 -35.45 -24.39
CA VAL A 1 -1.61 -34.30 -23.82
C VAL A 1 -2.89 -34.06 -24.60
N GLU A 2 -2.85 -33.81 -25.91
CA GLU A 2 -4.08 -33.74 -26.73
C GLU A 2 -4.96 -34.98 -26.58
N ASP A 3 -4.41 -36.19 -26.67
CA ASP A 3 -5.20 -37.44 -26.52
C ASP A 3 -5.80 -37.63 -25.11
N ILE A 4 -5.18 -37.07 -24.06
CA ILE A 4 -5.73 -37.08 -22.68
C ILE A 4 -6.86 -36.05 -22.56
N ILE A 5 -6.68 -34.86 -23.14
CA ILE A 5 -7.64 -33.75 -23.07
C ILE A 5 -8.88 -34.04 -23.93
N MET A 6 -8.72 -34.78 -25.03
CA MET A 6 -9.83 -35.19 -25.90
C MET A 6 -10.48 -36.52 -25.49
N GLU A 7 -10.08 -37.12 -24.35
CA GLU A 7 -10.58 -38.42 -23.84
C GLU A 7 -10.39 -39.59 -24.83
N GLU A 8 -9.39 -39.53 -25.70
CA GLU A 8 -9.09 -40.58 -26.69
C GLU A 8 -8.01 -41.57 -26.20
N SER A 9 -7.43 -41.36 -25.01
CA SER A 9 -6.42 -42.26 -24.42
C SER A 9 -7.04 -43.53 -23.81
N ASN A 10 -6.49 -44.69 -24.17
CA ASN A 10 -6.88 -45.98 -23.60
C ASN A 10 -6.31 -46.22 -22.18
N ASP A 11 -5.33 -45.43 -21.74
CA ASP A 11 -4.76 -45.49 -20.37
C ASP A 11 -4.30 -44.08 -19.93
N PRO A 12 -5.25 -43.24 -19.47
CA PRO A 12 -5.00 -41.83 -19.20
C PRO A 12 -4.00 -41.59 -18.08
N GLU A 13 -3.94 -42.48 -17.09
CA GLU A 13 -3.08 -42.35 -15.91
C GLU A 13 -1.63 -42.66 -16.26
N ALA A 14 -1.38 -43.69 -17.08
CA ALA A 14 -0.06 -43.97 -17.60
C ALA A 14 0.45 -42.84 -18.52
N ASP A 15 -0.41 -42.31 -19.38
CA ASP A 15 -0.05 -41.21 -20.29
C ASP A 15 0.20 -39.89 -19.52
N PHE A 16 -0.59 -39.61 -18.48
CA PHE A 16 -0.38 -38.44 -17.61
C PHE A 16 0.96 -38.51 -16.87
N ASN A 17 1.29 -39.67 -16.29
CA ASN A 17 2.58 -39.88 -15.64
C ASN A 17 3.76 -39.74 -16.62
N ARG A 18 3.56 -40.15 -17.88
CA ARG A 18 4.56 -40.00 -18.95
C ARG A 18 4.79 -38.53 -19.31
N VAL A 19 3.72 -37.75 -19.42
CA VAL A 19 3.79 -36.30 -19.64
C VAL A 19 4.46 -35.60 -18.47
N SER A 20 4.08 -35.95 -17.24
CA SER A 20 4.66 -35.39 -16.01
C SER A 20 6.17 -35.63 -15.97
N LYS A 21 6.62 -36.85 -16.28
CA LYS A 21 8.05 -37.18 -16.35
C LYS A 21 8.80 -36.37 -17.43
N ILE A 22 8.21 -36.19 -18.62
CA ILE A 22 8.81 -35.37 -19.68
C ILE A 22 8.94 -33.91 -19.24
N ILE A 23 7.96 -33.37 -18.53
CA ILE A 23 8.01 -31.99 -17.99
C ILE A 23 9.14 -31.87 -16.97
N THR A 24 9.26 -32.84 -16.05
CA THR A 24 10.35 -32.87 -15.07
C THR A 24 11.72 -32.99 -15.72
N ASP A 25 11.86 -33.82 -16.76
CA ASP A 25 13.11 -33.98 -17.51
C ASP A 25 13.47 -32.69 -18.27
N ILE A 26 12.49 -31.98 -18.84
CA ILE A 26 12.69 -30.67 -19.49
C ILE A 26 13.10 -29.60 -18.47
N GLN A 27 12.49 -29.59 -17.28
CA GLN A 27 12.85 -28.67 -16.20
C GLN A 27 14.27 -28.94 -15.69
N ALA A 28 14.67 -30.21 -15.57
CA ALA A 28 16.04 -30.58 -15.21
C ALA A 28 17.06 -30.12 -16.26
N ILE A 29 16.73 -30.27 -17.56
CA ILE A 29 17.58 -29.78 -18.67
C ILE A 29 17.66 -28.24 -18.69
N SER A 30 16.55 -27.54 -18.43
CA SER A 30 16.50 -26.07 -18.32
C SER A 30 17.35 -25.53 -17.18
N ASN A 31 17.51 -26.31 -16.10
CA ASN A 31 18.32 -25.97 -14.93
C ASN A 31 19.81 -26.37 -15.07
N GLY A 32 20.27 -26.65 -16.30
CA GLY A 32 21.69 -26.81 -16.61
C GLY A 32 22.24 -28.24 -16.48
N TRP A 33 21.39 -29.24 -16.27
CA TRP A 33 21.81 -30.65 -16.26
C TRP A 33 22.02 -31.16 -17.68
N LYS A 34 23.20 -31.76 -17.96
CA LYS A 34 23.47 -32.45 -19.23
C LYS A 34 23.46 -33.96 -19.00
N PRO A 35 22.61 -34.73 -19.69
CA PRO A 35 22.68 -36.18 -19.61
C PRO A 35 23.86 -36.70 -20.46
N ASP A 36 24.72 -37.50 -19.86
CA ASP A 36 25.61 -38.40 -20.59
C ASP A 36 24.80 -39.61 -21.06
N ALA A 37 24.92 -39.92 -22.35
CA ALA A 37 24.35 -41.05 -23.09
C ALA A 37 22.97 -40.86 -23.76
N THR A 38 22.93 -41.33 -25.01
CA THR A 38 21.83 -41.36 -25.96
C THR A 38 20.58 -42.06 -25.41
N VAL A 39 19.44 -41.38 -25.45
CA VAL A 39 18.12 -41.97 -25.17
C VAL A 39 17.70 -42.83 -26.36
N ASP A 40 17.73 -44.15 -26.19
CA ASP A 40 17.07 -45.10 -27.10
C ASP A 40 15.59 -45.22 -26.74
N VAL A 41 14.73 -44.91 -27.71
CA VAL A 41 13.27 -44.93 -27.58
C VAL A 41 12.79 -46.34 -27.94
N SER A 42 12.98 -47.30 -27.05
CA SER A 42 12.25 -48.56 -27.11
C SER A 42 11.94 -49.07 -25.70
N GLY A 43 10.65 -49.19 -25.41
CA GLY A 43 10.15 -49.57 -24.09
C GLY A 43 10.57 -50.98 -23.70
N LYS A 44 11.05 -51.11 -22.45
CA LYS A 44 10.84 -52.24 -21.56
C LYS A 44 11.19 -51.82 -20.13
N THR A 45 10.28 -52.15 -19.22
CA THR A 45 10.38 -52.07 -17.76
C THR A 45 11.52 -52.94 -17.24
N ASP A 46 12.26 -52.47 -16.24
CA ASP A 46 12.83 -53.33 -15.21
C ASP A 46 12.78 -52.63 -13.84
N THR A 47 12.16 -53.34 -12.91
CA THR A 47 12.01 -53.06 -11.48
C THR A 47 13.29 -53.49 -10.76
N GLU A 48 14.05 -52.57 -10.20
CA GLU A 48 14.99 -52.90 -9.12
C GLU A 48 14.98 -51.84 -8.02
N THR A 49 14.81 -52.37 -6.81
CA THR A 49 14.89 -51.78 -5.48
C THR A 49 16.14 -50.92 -5.32
N ASN A 50 15.97 -49.66 -4.87
CA ASN A 50 17.08 -48.93 -4.28
C ASN A 50 16.70 -48.47 -2.87
N GLU A 51 17.53 -48.91 -1.94
CA GLU A 51 17.44 -48.73 -0.50
C GLU A 51 17.34 -47.25 -0.11
N SER A 52 16.59 -46.98 0.96
CA SER A 52 16.40 -45.66 1.53
C SER A 52 17.75 -45.03 1.90
N ALA A 53 18.19 -44.04 1.12
CA ALA A 53 19.15 -43.07 1.62
C ALA A 53 18.55 -42.37 2.85
N PRO A 54 19.32 -42.12 3.93
CA PRO A 54 18.79 -41.37 5.07
C PRO A 54 18.37 -39.97 4.59
N PRO A 55 17.29 -39.38 5.13
CA PRO A 55 16.96 -37.99 4.83
C PRO A 55 18.16 -37.09 5.19
N PRO A 56 18.38 -36.00 4.44
CA PRO A 56 19.49 -35.09 4.66
C PRO A 56 19.45 -34.63 6.11
N VAL A 57 20.61 -34.75 6.77
CA VAL A 57 20.85 -34.37 8.17
C VAL A 57 20.23 -33.00 8.43
N LEU A 58 19.18 -33.00 9.26
CA LEU A 58 18.64 -31.81 9.92
C LEU A 58 19.79 -31.01 10.51
N ASP A 59 19.86 -29.72 10.21
CA ASP A 59 20.78 -28.83 10.90
C ASP A 59 20.41 -28.85 12.40
N GLU A 60 21.31 -29.36 13.24
CA GLU A 60 21.05 -29.53 14.68
C GLU A 60 20.70 -28.20 15.34
N THR A 61 21.18 -27.07 14.79
CA THR A 61 20.80 -25.72 15.24
C THR A 61 19.33 -25.40 14.96
N LEU A 62 18.81 -25.72 13.77
CA LEU A 62 17.40 -25.53 13.42
C LEU A 62 16.49 -26.44 14.25
N LEU A 63 16.86 -27.70 14.45
CA LEU A 63 16.09 -28.63 15.27
C LEU A 63 16.04 -28.20 16.74
N ASN A 64 17.17 -27.77 17.32
CA ASN A 64 17.20 -27.31 18.70
C ASN A 64 16.42 -26.01 18.89
N ALA A 65 16.52 -25.07 17.95
CA ALA A 65 15.73 -23.83 17.97
C ALA A 65 14.24 -24.12 17.87
N PHE A 66 13.84 -25.04 16.98
CA PHE A 66 12.45 -25.49 16.88
C PHE A 66 11.96 -26.11 18.19
N ILE A 67 12.73 -27.02 18.81
CA ILE A 67 12.34 -27.65 20.08
C ILE A 67 12.19 -26.60 21.19
N GLU A 68 13.14 -25.68 21.33
CA GLU A 68 13.09 -24.61 22.34
C GLU A 68 11.86 -23.71 22.15
N GLN A 69 11.60 -23.30 20.90
CA GLN A 69 10.46 -22.45 20.56
C GLN A 69 9.12 -23.17 20.78
N GLN A 70 8.95 -24.40 20.29
CA GLN A 70 7.69 -25.13 20.46
C GLN A 70 7.42 -25.50 21.91
N THR A 71 8.46 -25.80 22.70
CA THR A 71 8.33 -26.07 24.13
C THR A 71 7.85 -24.82 24.89
N ALA A 72 8.27 -23.62 24.48
CA ALA A 72 7.82 -22.35 25.06
C ALA A 72 6.35 -22.01 24.71
N VAL A 73 5.82 -22.57 23.61
CA VAL A 73 4.44 -22.36 23.14
C VAL A 73 3.43 -23.29 23.81
N LEU A 74 3.84 -24.48 24.28
CA LEU A 74 2.95 -25.45 24.94
C LEU A 74 2.13 -24.89 26.13
N PRO A 75 2.67 -24.02 27.02
CA PRO A 75 1.89 -23.39 28.09
C PRO A 75 0.80 -22.44 27.57
N GLU A 76 1.01 -21.80 26.41
CA GLU A 76 0.01 -20.93 25.78
C GLU A 76 -1.14 -21.75 25.18
N ILE A 77 -0.81 -22.88 24.55
CA ILE A 77 -1.80 -23.88 24.09
C ILE A 77 -2.65 -24.37 25.27
N GLU A 78 -2.01 -24.78 26.36
CA GLU A 78 -2.70 -25.26 27.56
C GLU A 78 -3.61 -24.18 28.17
N LYS A 79 -3.12 -22.94 28.25
CA LYS A 79 -3.92 -21.81 28.73
C LYS A 79 -5.14 -21.55 27.85
N ALA A 80 -4.99 -21.65 26.52
CA ALA A 80 -6.10 -21.47 25.59
C ALA A 80 -7.14 -22.59 25.73
N ILE A 81 -6.70 -23.84 25.89
CA ILE A 81 -7.59 -25.01 26.10
C ILE A 81 -8.35 -24.89 27.43
N LEU A 82 -7.68 -24.54 28.53
CA LEU A 82 -8.32 -24.35 29.84
C LEU A 82 -9.31 -23.16 29.86
N GLN A 83 -8.99 -22.09 29.14
CA GLN A 83 -9.91 -20.96 29.00
C GLN A 83 -11.15 -21.34 28.19
N TYR A 84 -10.98 -22.15 27.15
CA TYR A 84 -12.08 -22.71 26.37
C TYR A 84 -12.93 -23.69 27.20
N GLU A 85 -12.33 -24.57 28.01
CA GLU A 85 -13.04 -25.45 28.94
C GLU A 85 -13.93 -24.67 29.90
N LYS A 86 -13.44 -23.53 30.39
CA LYS A 86 -14.13 -22.71 31.38
C LYS A 86 -15.30 -21.91 30.81
N ASP A 87 -15.13 -21.33 29.64
CA ASP A 87 -16.06 -20.33 29.10
C ASP A 87 -16.91 -20.88 27.93
N GLN A 88 -16.55 -22.05 27.37
CA GLN A 88 -17.12 -22.65 26.16
C GLN A 88 -17.27 -21.67 24.97
N ASN A 89 -16.45 -20.62 24.94
CA ASN A 89 -16.50 -19.59 23.92
C ASN A 89 -15.63 -19.98 22.71
N LEU A 90 -16.28 -20.15 21.56
CA LEU A 90 -15.67 -20.49 20.28
C LEU A 90 -14.66 -19.43 19.78
N GLU A 91 -14.81 -18.15 20.17
CA GLU A 91 -13.84 -17.10 19.82
C GLU A 91 -12.44 -17.37 20.40
N ASN A 92 -12.35 -18.06 21.55
CA ASN A 92 -11.07 -18.41 22.17
C ASN A 92 -10.32 -19.53 21.43
N LEU A 93 -11.01 -20.31 20.58
CA LEU A 93 -10.39 -21.33 19.74
C LEU A 93 -9.69 -20.74 18.51
N SER A 94 -10.03 -19.51 18.10
CA SER A 94 -9.35 -18.83 16.99
C SER A 94 -7.87 -18.57 17.30
N GLY A 95 -7.57 -18.21 18.55
CA GLY A 95 -6.19 -18.05 19.04
C GLY A 95 -5.43 -19.37 19.07
N LEU A 96 -6.08 -20.45 19.54
CA LEU A 96 -5.51 -21.80 19.53
C LEU A 96 -5.22 -22.27 18.10
N LYS A 97 -6.16 -22.04 17.15
CA LYS A 97 -6.00 -22.39 15.74
C LYS A 97 -4.81 -21.67 15.11
N ARG A 98 -4.61 -20.38 15.39
CA ARG A 98 -3.43 -19.63 14.91
C ARG A 98 -2.12 -20.25 15.40
N ILE A 99 -2.06 -20.62 16.68
CA ILE A 99 -0.87 -21.25 17.26
C ILE A 99 -0.57 -22.61 16.60
N ILE A 100 -1.61 -23.43 16.39
CA ILE A 100 -1.48 -24.73 15.73
C ILE A 100 -1.04 -24.57 14.26
N HIS A 101 -1.56 -23.56 13.57
CA HIS A 101 -1.21 -23.24 12.18
C HIS A 101 0.26 -22.86 12.02
N THR A 102 0.75 -22.00 12.91
CA THR A 102 2.18 -21.63 12.95
C THR A 102 3.06 -22.84 13.26
N MET A 103 2.68 -23.67 14.25
CA MET A 103 3.42 -24.89 14.62
C MET A 103 3.47 -25.92 13.47
N LYS A 104 2.40 -26.06 12.69
CA LYS A 104 2.35 -26.92 11.49
C LYS A 104 3.36 -26.45 10.44
N GLY A 105 3.38 -25.15 10.14
CA GLY A 105 4.32 -24.57 9.18
C GLY A 105 5.77 -24.78 9.61
N GLU A 106 6.08 -24.49 10.88
CA GLU A 106 7.43 -24.65 11.44
C GLU A 106 7.88 -26.13 11.47
N ALA A 107 6.97 -27.06 11.81
CA ALA A 107 7.25 -28.49 11.78
C ALA A 107 7.49 -29.04 10.37
N GLY A 108 6.72 -28.56 9.38
CA GLY A 108 6.87 -28.91 7.97
C GLY A 108 8.22 -28.46 7.41
N VAL A 109 8.67 -27.25 7.77
CA VAL A 109 10.00 -26.73 7.40
C VAL A 109 11.13 -27.53 8.06
N CYS A 110 10.95 -27.98 9.29
CA CYS A 110 11.90 -28.86 9.98
C CYS A 110 11.83 -30.32 9.48
N GLY A 111 10.96 -30.67 8.53
CA GLY A 111 10.77 -32.04 8.07
C GLY A 111 10.22 -33.00 9.13
N ILE A 112 9.65 -32.47 10.22
CA ILE A 112 9.04 -33.23 11.31
C ILE A 112 7.58 -33.53 10.92
N ASN A 113 7.44 -34.48 9.99
CA ASN A 113 6.17 -34.81 9.36
C ASN A 113 5.09 -35.25 10.36
N ASP A 114 5.49 -35.83 11.50
CA ASP A 114 4.56 -36.30 12.53
C ASP A 114 3.82 -35.14 13.22
N ILE A 115 4.54 -34.06 13.59
CA ILE A 115 3.93 -32.85 14.18
C ILE A 115 3.09 -32.13 13.13
N SER A 116 3.62 -31.97 11.91
CA SER A 116 2.86 -31.33 10.81
C SER A 116 1.54 -32.06 10.52
N THR A 117 1.56 -33.40 10.52
CA THR A 117 0.37 -34.23 10.29
C THR A 117 -0.63 -34.10 11.45
N LEU A 118 -0.15 -34.11 12.69
CA LEU A 118 -1.00 -33.96 13.87
C LEU A 118 -1.66 -32.58 13.92
N CYS A 119 -0.90 -31.50 13.71
CA CYS A 119 -1.43 -30.14 13.70
C CYS A 119 -2.46 -29.95 12.59
N HIS A 120 -2.21 -30.49 11.39
CA HIS A 120 -3.19 -30.47 10.30
C HIS A 120 -4.50 -31.18 10.67
N LYS A 121 -4.41 -32.36 11.29
CA LYS A 121 -5.60 -33.12 11.71
C LYS A 121 -6.35 -32.46 12.86
N LEU A 122 -5.64 -31.73 13.72
CA LEU A 122 -6.24 -30.95 14.78
C LEU A 122 -6.96 -29.71 14.24
N GLU A 123 -6.41 -29.03 13.23
CA GLU A 123 -7.10 -27.95 12.49
C GLU A 123 -8.40 -28.46 11.86
N ASP A 124 -8.34 -29.59 11.12
CA ASP A 124 -9.51 -30.23 10.51
C ASP A 124 -10.59 -30.53 11.55
N TYR A 125 -10.20 -31.06 12.71
CA TYR A 125 -11.12 -31.41 13.81
C TYR A 125 -11.80 -30.18 14.42
N ILE A 126 -11.06 -29.08 14.61
CA ILE A 126 -11.61 -27.82 15.12
C ILE A 126 -12.58 -27.20 14.11
N ASP A 127 -12.25 -27.25 12.81
CA ASP A 127 -13.06 -26.65 11.75
C ASP A 127 -14.36 -27.43 11.49
N THR A 128 -14.27 -28.76 11.44
CA THR A 128 -15.43 -29.62 11.16
C THR A 128 -16.49 -29.52 12.26
N GLU A 129 -16.08 -29.40 13.52
CA GLU A 129 -17.00 -29.27 14.66
C GLU A 129 -17.57 -27.85 14.80
N GLN A 130 -16.96 -26.82 14.20
CA GLN A 130 -17.50 -25.45 14.16
C GLN A 130 -18.64 -25.28 13.13
N GLU A 131 -18.68 -26.08 12.07
CA GLU A 131 -19.62 -25.94 10.95
C GLU A 131 -20.87 -26.84 11.06
N SER A 132 -20.95 -27.73 12.05
CA SER A 132 -22.08 -28.67 12.22
C SER A 132 -23.33 -27.99 12.82
N GLU A 133 -24.41 -27.88 12.03
CA GLU A 133 -25.71 -27.32 12.46
C GLU A 133 -26.52 -28.22 13.42
N THR A 134 -26.09 -29.48 13.62
CA THR A 134 -26.82 -30.45 14.45
C THR A 134 -26.06 -30.70 15.76
N SER A 135 -26.37 -29.87 16.76
CA SER A 135 -25.85 -29.88 18.14
C SER A 135 -24.40 -29.39 18.30
N PRO A 136 -24.18 -28.11 18.70
CA PRO A 136 -22.86 -27.57 19.01
C PRO A 136 -22.41 -28.01 20.41
N GLU A 137 -22.23 -29.33 20.60
CA GLU A 137 -21.71 -29.87 21.85
C GLU A 137 -20.34 -30.54 21.63
N ASN A 138 -19.33 -29.77 22.06
CA ASN A 138 -18.06 -30.19 22.63
C ASN A 138 -17.00 -30.75 21.67
N ILE A 139 -16.23 -29.83 21.07
CA ILE A 139 -14.77 -30.04 20.96
C ILE A 139 -14.29 -30.39 22.38
N SER A 140 -13.99 -31.66 22.62
CA SER A 140 -13.63 -32.15 23.95
C SER A 140 -12.30 -31.54 24.40
N PRO A 141 -12.25 -30.76 25.50
CA PRO A 141 -10.99 -30.25 26.06
C PRO A 141 -10.02 -31.38 26.41
N ASP A 142 -10.54 -32.54 26.81
CA ASP A 142 -9.73 -33.74 27.09
C ASP A 142 -8.95 -34.20 25.85
N ILE A 143 -9.55 -34.18 24.67
CA ILE A 143 -8.87 -34.56 23.42
C ILE A 143 -7.79 -33.52 23.07
N LEU A 144 -8.07 -32.22 23.26
CA LEU A 144 -7.10 -31.16 23.02
C LEU A 144 -5.89 -31.24 23.98
N LEU A 145 -6.15 -31.55 25.27
CA LEU A 145 -5.09 -31.76 26.26
C LEU A 145 -4.26 -33.01 25.95
N GLU A 146 -4.87 -34.10 25.51
CA GLU A 146 -4.14 -35.30 25.08
C GLU A 146 -3.22 -35.03 23.88
N VAL A 147 -3.67 -34.22 22.91
CA VAL A 147 -2.84 -33.82 21.76
C VAL A 147 -1.66 -32.96 22.22
N LYS A 148 -1.90 -32.00 23.13
CA LYS A 148 -0.85 -31.19 23.74
C LYS A 148 0.17 -32.05 24.50
N ASP A 149 -0.30 -33.03 25.27
CA ASP A 149 0.58 -33.91 26.06
C ASP A 149 1.43 -34.80 25.17
N TRP A 150 0.90 -35.23 24.02
CA TRP A 150 1.72 -35.92 23.04
C TRP A 150 2.75 -35.02 22.38
N LEU A 151 2.38 -33.78 22.01
CA LEU A 151 3.34 -32.81 21.49
C LEU A 151 4.47 -32.58 22.49
N ALA A 152 4.15 -32.46 23.79
CA ALA A 152 5.15 -32.35 24.85
C ALA A 152 6.07 -33.57 24.94
N GLN A 153 5.52 -34.78 24.91
CA GLN A 153 6.30 -36.02 24.96
C GLN A 153 7.15 -36.23 23.70
N PHE A 154 6.64 -35.83 22.54
CA PHE A 154 7.34 -35.94 21.27
C PHE A 154 8.50 -34.94 21.18
N LEU A 155 8.29 -33.69 21.61
CA LEU A 155 9.35 -32.69 21.70
C LEU A 155 10.42 -33.08 22.74
N ASP A 156 10.03 -33.65 23.89
CA ASP A 156 10.97 -34.17 24.88
C ASP A 156 11.79 -35.34 24.32
N ALA A 157 11.15 -36.28 23.61
CA ALA A 157 11.83 -37.39 22.95
C ALA A 157 12.81 -36.91 21.86
N LEU A 158 12.42 -35.91 21.06
CA LEU A 158 13.31 -35.26 20.09
C LEU A 158 14.50 -34.58 20.78
N SER A 159 14.28 -33.91 21.92
CA SER A 159 15.35 -33.27 22.69
C SER A 159 16.35 -34.29 23.26
N GLN A 160 15.87 -35.48 23.60
CA GLN A 160 16.68 -36.60 24.13
C GLN A 160 17.25 -37.49 23.02
N LYS A 161 17.00 -37.17 21.74
CA LYS A 161 17.36 -37.99 20.56
C LYS A 161 16.84 -39.44 20.66
N MET A 162 15.67 -39.62 21.26
CA MET A 162 14.99 -40.91 21.42
C MET A 162 13.78 -41.02 20.49
N SER A 163 13.35 -42.24 20.18
CA SER A 163 12.06 -42.44 19.50
C SER A 163 10.90 -42.16 20.48
N PRO A 164 9.85 -41.47 20.05
CA PRO A 164 8.70 -41.16 20.89
C PRO A 164 8.01 -42.45 21.38
N ALA A 165 7.64 -42.48 22.67
CA ALA A 165 7.05 -43.66 23.31
C ALA A 165 5.58 -43.92 22.92
N VAL A 166 4.89 -42.89 22.39
CA VAL A 166 3.48 -42.95 22.01
C VAL A 166 3.36 -42.79 20.49
N SER A 167 2.74 -43.77 19.84
CA SER A 167 2.56 -43.77 18.38
C SER A 167 1.55 -42.70 17.93
N LEU A 168 1.92 -41.94 16.89
CA LEU A 168 1.08 -40.91 16.26
C LEU A 168 -0.31 -41.45 15.87
N GLU A 169 -0.37 -42.70 15.41
CA GLU A 169 -1.59 -43.39 14.98
C GLU A 169 -2.67 -43.46 16.08
N GLN A 170 -2.28 -43.58 17.36
CA GLN A 170 -3.22 -43.66 18.47
C GLN A 170 -3.98 -42.36 18.74
N ILE A 171 -3.35 -41.22 18.41
CA ILE A 171 -3.93 -39.89 18.65
C ILE A 171 -4.69 -39.41 17.43
N LEU A 172 -4.18 -39.67 16.22
CA LEU A 172 -4.91 -39.41 14.98
C LEU A 172 -6.25 -40.16 14.93
N ALA A 173 -6.31 -41.37 15.49
CA ALA A 173 -7.56 -42.13 15.61
C ALA A 173 -8.62 -41.44 16.49
N LYS A 174 -8.22 -40.61 17.45
CA LYS A 174 -9.14 -39.86 18.34
C LYS A 174 -9.63 -38.54 17.74
N LEU A 175 -8.91 -37.99 16.76
CA LEU A 175 -9.27 -36.76 16.04
C LEU A 175 -10.16 -37.02 14.81
N SER A 176 -10.55 -38.28 14.56
CA SER A 176 -11.42 -38.66 13.44
C SER A 176 -12.90 -38.63 13.87
N PRO A 177 -13.84 -38.13 13.04
CA PRO A 177 -15.25 -38.01 13.41
C PRO A 177 -15.90 -39.38 13.66
N ALA A 178 -16.75 -39.46 14.68
CA ALA A 178 -17.42 -40.70 15.09
C ALA A 178 -18.46 -41.17 14.05
N GLN A 179 -18.02 -41.93 13.05
CA GLN A 179 -18.93 -42.77 12.27
C GLN A 179 -19.08 -44.16 12.91
N ASN A 180 -20.33 -44.44 13.29
CA ASN A 180 -20.96 -45.72 13.58
C ASN A 180 -20.07 -46.98 13.70
N LYS A 181 -20.22 -47.61 14.87
CA LYS A 181 -20.17 -49.06 15.06
C LYS A 181 -20.91 -49.79 13.92
N ASP A 182 -20.17 -50.48 13.07
CA ASP A 182 -20.48 -51.80 12.48
C ASP A 182 -19.64 -52.02 11.22
N ASN A 183 -18.44 -52.56 11.39
CA ASN A 183 -18.01 -53.73 10.63
C ASN A 183 -16.72 -54.28 11.23
N GLN A 184 -16.89 -55.36 12.00
CA GLN A 184 -15.86 -56.34 12.23
C GLN A 184 -15.48 -56.97 10.89
N GLN A 185 -14.18 -57.13 10.64
CA GLN A 185 -13.53 -58.42 10.38
C GLN A 185 -12.22 -58.19 9.61
N SER A 186 -11.09 -58.43 10.27
CA SER A 186 -10.28 -59.63 10.00
C SER A 186 -8.89 -59.50 10.63
N ASN A 187 -8.64 -60.33 11.64
CA ASN A 187 -7.47 -61.22 11.83
C ASN A 187 -6.04 -60.65 11.70
N ALA A 188 -5.02 -61.07 12.46
CA ALA A 188 -4.84 -61.91 13.65
C ALA A 188 -3.30 -62.02 13.90
N ILE A 189 -2.89 -62.50 15.10
CA ILE A 189 -1.64 -63.26 15.41
C ILE A 189 -0.35 -62.42 15.61
N ILE A 190 0.08 -62.14 16.84
CA ILE A 190 0.90 -62.91 17.84
C ILE A 190 2.41 -62.54 17.82
N GLU A 191 2.85 -62.08 19.00
CA GLU A 191 4.14 -62.20 19.71
C GLU A 191 5.47 -62.46 18.94
N ASN A 192 6.53 -61.68 19.25
CA ASN A 192 7.51 -61.96 20.33
C ASN A 192 8.76 -61.04 20.23
N LEU A 193 9.21 -60.56 21.39
CA LEU A 193 10.57 -60.06 21.70
C LEU A 193 11.61 -61.22 21.61
N PRO A 194 12.96 -61.01 21.66
CA PRO A 194 13.66 -60.00 22.49
C PRO A 194 15.01 -59.40 22.00
N GLU A 195 15.42 -58.32 22.71
CA GLU A 195 16.76 -57.90 23.21
C GLU A 195 18.03 -58.22 22.35
N LYS A 196 19.09 -57.39 22.21
CA LYS A 196 19.91 -56.75 23.26
C LYS A 196 21.11 -55.98 22.66
N SER A 197 21.49 -54.88 23.32
CA SER A 197 22.86 -54.39 23.64
C SER A 197 23.92 -54.12 22.55
N ASN A 198 24.36 -52.87 22.41
CA ASN A 198 25.61 -52.34 23.02
C ASN A 198 25.98 -50.95 22.46
N VAL A 199 26.37 -50.06 23.37
CA VAL A 199 27.23 -48.86 23.21
C VAL A 199 28.51 -49.27 23.99
N PRO A 200 29.78 -48.89 23.64
CA PRO A 200 30.21 -47.49 23.70
C PRO A 200 31.43 -47.01 22.89
N ASP A 201 31.59 -45.68 22.94
CA ASP A 201 32.83 -44.86 23.01
C ASP A 201 33.98 -45.07 22.03
N ASP A 202 34.45 -43.98 21.41
CA ASP A 202 35.73 -43.36 21.83
C ASP A 202 36.10 -42.06 21.05
N ASN A 203 36.52 -41.07 21.83
CA ASN A 203 37.61 -40.07 21.63
C ASN A 203 37.52 -39.01 20.50
N VAL A 204 37.33 -37.72 20.80
CA VAL A 204 38.21 -36.67 21.40
C VAL A 204 39.42 -36.29 20.52
N GLU A 205 39.45 -35.06 19.97
CA GLU A 205 40.45 -33.99 20.26
C GLU A 205 40.51 -32.83 19.22
N ASN A 206 40.33 -31.61 19.73
CA ASN A 206 41.06 -30.34 19.52
C ASN A 206 41.46 -29.83 18.11
N TYR A 207 41.06 -28.59 17.78
CA TYR A 207 41.88 -27.36 17.91
C TYR A 207 41.14 -26.13 17.31
N SER A 208 40.99 -25.05 18.10
CA SER A 208 40.77 -23.67 17.62
C SER A 208 42.12 -23.06 17.16
N PRO A 209 42.19 -21.77 16.81
CA PRO A 209 41.58 -21.02 15.71
C PRO A 209 42.67 -20.43 14.78
N THR A 210 42.31 -19.85 13.64
CA THR A 210 43.18 -18.83 13.00
C THR A 210 42.36 -17.77 12.29
N GLU A 211 42.69 -16.52 12.62
CA GLU A 211 42.11 -15.29 12.10
C GLU A 211 42.66 -14.90 10.72
N LYS A 212 41.76 -14.21 9.98
CA LYS A 212 41.95 -13.13 8.98
C LYS A 212 42.44 -13.48 7.58
N SER A 213 41.56 -13.25 6.60
CA SER A 213 41.72 -12.10 5.71
C SER A 213 40.42 -11.76 4.97
N SER A 214 40.21 -10.46 4.82
CA SER A 214 39.18 -9.73 4.09
C SER A 214 39.02 -10.12 2.62
N ASN A 215 37.77 -10.35 2.20
CA ASN A 215 37.24 -9.89 0.92
C ASN A 215 35.72 -9.73 1.05
N GLN A 216 35.23 -8.50 1.00
CA GLN A 216 33.79 -8.20 0.98
C GLN A 216 33.21 -8.69 -0.36
N SER A 217 32.37 -9.71 -0.29
CA SER A 217 31.52 -10.14 -1.39
C SER A 217 30.07 -9.98 -0.95
N VAL A 218 29.26 -9.36 -1.82
CA VAL A 218 27.81 -9.27 -1.68
C VAL A 218 27.27 -10.71 -1.64
N GLN A 219 26.69 -11.12 -0.51
CA GLN A 219 26.04 -12.43 -0.41
C GLN A 219 24.70 -12.36 -1.14
N SER A 220 24.56 -13.17 -2.19
CA SER A 220 23.27 -13.47 -2.83
C SER A 220 22.53 -14.49 -1.97
N ILE A 221 21.34 -14.14 -1.50
CA ILE A 221 20.50 -15.01 -0.69
C ILE A 221 19.35 -15.54 -1.56
N PRO A 222 19.27 -16.85 -1.82
CA PRO A 222 18.15 -17.44 -2.55
C PRO A 222 16.86 -17.31 -1.73
N ILE A 223 15.78 -16.92 -2.37
CA ILE A 223 14.46 -16.78 -1.75
C ILE A 223 13.80 -18.16 -1.74
N SER A 224 13.79 -18.82 -0.57
CA SER A 224 13.32 -20.20 -0.41
C SER A 224 11.81 -20.37 -0.66
N ASP A 225 11.00 -19.37 -0.32
CA ASP A 225 9.55 -19.37 -0.53
C ASP A 225 9.05 -17.95 -0.89
N PRO A 226 8.66 -17.70 -2.16
CA PRO A 226 8.17 -16.40 -2.61
C PRO A 226 6.84 -15.95 -2.00
N GLU A 227 5.98 -16.87 -1.52
CA GLU A 227 4.69 -16.52 -0.92
C GLU A 227 4.89 -16.04 0.53
N LEU A 228 5.64 -16.79 1.32
CA LEU A 228 6.00 -16.39 2.69
C LEU A 228 6.83 -15.09 2.71
N ALA A 229 7.72 -14.90 1.73
CA ALA A 229 8.47 -13.66 1.59
C ALA A 229 7.56 -12.45 1.29
N ARG A 230 6.46 -12.63 0.53
CA ARG A 230 5.48 -11.56 0.30
C ARG A 230 4.71 -11.21 1.57
N GLU A 231 4.25 -12.22 2.31
CA GLU A 231 3.56 -12.01 3.58
C GLU A 231 4.45 -11.26 4.59
N PHE A 232 5.72 -11.66 4.70
CA PHE A 232 6.70 -10.95 5.51
C PHE A 232 6.92 -9.50 5.05
N ILE A 233 6.97 -9.23 3.74
CA ILE A 233 7.12 -7.85 3.25
C ILE A 233 5.95 -6.99 3.69
N ASP A 234 4.72 -7.51 3.59
CA ASP A 234 3.53 -6.78 3.99
C ASP A 234 3.52 -6.55 5.51
N GLU A 235 3.81 -7.57 6.32
CA GLU A 235 3.89 -7.46 7.78
C GLU A 235 5.04 -6.53 8.24
N ALA A 236 6.20 -6.60 7.61
CA ALA A 236 7.34 -5.73 7.89
C ALA A 236 6.99 -4.26 7.59
N ASN A 237 6.25 -3.98 6.52
CA ASN A 237 5.79 -2.63 6.19
C ASN A 237 4.83 -2.07 7.25
N GLU A 238 3.90 -2.88 7.77
CA GLU A 238 3.06 -2.46 8.89
C GLU A 238 3.88 -2.12 10.14
N HIS A 239 4.89 -2.93 10.45
CA HIS A 239 5.80 -2.65 11.56
C HIS A 239 6.66 -1.41 11.33
N PHE A 240 7.07 -1.12 10.10
CA PHE A 240 7.81 0.11 9.79
C PHE A 240 6.97 1.36 9.99
N ASP A 241 5.67 1.31 9.71
CA ASP A 241 4.74 2.42 9.99
C ASP A 241 4.58 2.65 11.50
N VAL A 242 4.48 1.57 12.28
CA VAL A 242 4.47 1.66 13.76
C VAL A 242 5.77 2.27 14.28
N ILE A 243 6.92 1.90 13.71
CA ILE A 243 8.22 2.46 14.08
C ILE A 243 8.29 3.95 13.74
N ASP A 244 7.85 4.37 12.55
CA ASP A 244 7.84 5.78 12.15
C ASP A 244 7.00 6.66 13.08
N GLU A 245 5.79 6.21 13.43
CA GLU A 245 4.89 6.92 14.34
C GLU A 245 5.53 7.10 15.71
N ASN A 246 6.11 6.04 16.28
CA ASN A 246 6.65 6.06 17.63
C ASN A 246 8.04 6.70 17.70
N LEU A 247 8.87 6.62 16.66
CA LEU A 247 10.13 7.38 16.60
C LEU A 247 9.88 8.89 16.54
N LEU A 248 8.80 9.34 15.90
CA LEU A 248 8.40 10.74 15.91
C LEU A 248 7.95 11.21 17.30
N VAL A 249 7.22 10.36 18.04
CA VAL A 249 6.89 10.63 19.45
C VAL A 249 8.18 10.74 20.27
N LEU A 250 9.13 9.82 20.07
CA LEU A 250 10.40 9.80 20.80
C LEU A 250 11.34 10.96 20.46
N GLU A 251 11.22 11.57 19.28
CA GLU A 251 11.95 12.79 18.94
C GLU A 251 11.53 13.97 19.83
N ASN A 252 10.24 14.05 20.19
CA ASN A 252 9.68 15.13 21.02
C ASN A 252 9.66 14.76 22.52
N GLU A 253 9.47 13.48 22.83
CA GLU A 253 9.38 12.93 24.18
C GLU A 253 10.33 11.72 24.35
N PRO A 254 11.66 11.94 24.49
CA PRO A 254 12.67 10.87 24.56
C PRO A 254 12.49 9.86 25.70
N THR A 255 11.70 10.20 26.72
CA THR A 255 11.44 9.37 27.90
C THR A 255 10.11 8.60 27.80
N ASN A 256 9.41 8.65 26.66
CA ASN A 256 8.13 7.98 26.48
C ASN A 256 8.32 6.46 26.39
N THR A 257 8.08 5.76 27.51
CA THR A 257 8.32 4.32 27.63
C THR A 257 7.42 3.46 26.76
N ASP A 258 6.20 3.95 26.46
CA ASP A 258 5.25 3.24 25.61
C ASP A 258 5.71 3.27 24.16
N ALA A 259 6.18 4.43 23.69
CA ALA A 259 6.76 4.57 22.36
C ALA A 259 8.06 3.77 22.20
N ILE A 260 8.97 3.77 23.21
CA ILE A 260 10.17 2.90 23.20
C ILE A 260 9.76 1.42 23.10
N SER A 261 8.75 1.01 23.87
CA SER A 261 8.29 -0.39 23.89
C SER A 261 7.63 -0.80 22.58
N ALA A 262 6.90 0.10 21.92
CA ALA A 262 6.30 -0.14 20.61
C ALA A 262 7.37 -0.34 19.53
N VAL A 263 8.38 0.54 19.47
CA VAL A 263 9.51 0.42 18.52
C VAL A 263 10.30 -0.86 18.79
N PHE A 264 10.59 -1.17 20.06
CA PHE A 264 11.27 -2.41 20.45
C PHE A 264 10.52 -3.66 19.97
N ARG A 265 9.19 -3.73 20.19
CA ARG A 265 8.38 -4.87 19.75
C ARG A 265 8.37 -5.02 18.23
N ALA A 266 8.26 -3.92 17.50
CA ALA A 266 8.28 -3.95 16.04
C ALA A 266 9.60 -4.51 15.50
N PHE A 267 10.76 -4.08 16.02
CA PHE A 267 12.04 -4.68 15.64
C PHE A 267 12.17 -6.15 16.07
N HIS A 268 11.65 -6.52 17.24
CA HIS A 268 11.64 -7.91 17.71
C HIS A 268 10.85 -8.84 16.76
N THR A 269 9.68 -8.40 16.30
CA THR A 269 8.87 -9.16 15.34
C THR A 269 9.59 -9.28 13.98
N ILE A 270 10.13 -8.17 13.45
CA ILE A 270 10.89 -8.18 12.19
C ILE A 270 12.08 -9.14 12.28
N LYS A 271 12.82 -9.14 13.39
CA LYS A 271 13.93 -10.08 13.64
C LYS A 271 13.47 -11.53 13.58
N GLY A 272 12.35 -11.85 14.26
CA GLY A 272 11.80 -13.19 14.33
C GLY A 272 11.42 -13.75 12.96
N VAL A 273 10.58 -13.01 12.22
CA VAL A 273 10.10 -13.45 10.91
C VAL A 273 11.23 -13.47 9.87
N ALA A 274 12.13 -12.48 9.89
CA ALA A 274 13.31 -12.48 9.00
C ALA A 274 14.28 -13.63 9.29
N GLY A 275 14.47 -13.99 10.57
CA GLY A 275 15.28 -15.13 10.98
C GLY A 275 14.72 -16.47 10.47
N PHE A 276 13.41 -16.64 10.59
CA PHE A 276 12.68 -17.81 10.08
C PHE A 276 12.83 -17.97 8.55
N LEU A 277 12.74 -16.87 7.79
CA LEU A 277 12.88 -16.87 6.33
C LEU A 277 14.32 -16.97 5.81
N GLY A 278 15.31 -17.13 6.70
CA GLY A 278 16.72 -17.18 6.32
C GLY A 278 17.29 -15.84 5.82
N LEU A 279 16.57 -14.73 6.07
CA LEU A 279 16.98 -13.37 5.72
C LEU A 279 17.96 -12.82 6.76
N GLY A 280 19.12 -13.49 6.91
CA GLY A 280 20.07 -13.24 8.00
C GLY A 280 20.50 -11.77 8.12
N ALA A 281 20.72 -11.09 7.00
CA ALA A 281 21.12 -9.68 7.00
C ALA A 281 20.05 -8.75 7.61
N ILE A 282 18.77 -9.02 7.38
CA ILE A 282 17.64 -8.26 7.95
C ILE A 282 17.48 -8.62 9.43
N SER A 283 17.54 -9.92 9.76
CA SER A 283 17.45 -10.41 11.13
C SER A 283 18.56 -9.85 12.03
N ASP A 284 19.81 -9.86 11.56
CA ASP A 284 20.97 -9.36 12.30
C ASP A 284 20.84 -7.86 12.61
N LEU A 285 20.43 -7.05 11.62
CA LEU A 285 20.28 -5.62 11.82
C LEU A 285 19.13 -5.30 12.79
N ALA A 286 17.99 -6.00 12.66
CA ALA A 286 16.87 -5.86 13.58
C ALA A 286 17.24 -6.27 15.02
N HIS A 287 18.04 -7.33 15.18
CA HIS A 287 18.54 -7.78 16.47
C HIS A 287 19.45 -6.73 17.15
N ILE A 288 20.37 -6.10 16.41
CA ILE A 288 21.22 -5.06 16.98
C ILE A 288 20.40 -3.83 17.38
N ALA A 289 19.41 -3.44 16.55
CA ALA A 289 18.48 -2.36 16.86
C ALA A 289 17.67 -2.63 18.13
N GLU A 290 17.13 -3.85 18.25
CA GLU A 290 16.39 -4.33 19.41
C GLU A 290 17.25 -4.27 20.67
N THR A 291 18.51 -4.71 20.60
CA THR A 291 19.43 -4.72 21.74
C THR A 291 19.75 -3.28 22.22
N LEU A 292 19.97 -2.35 21.29
CA LEU A 292 20.16 -0.93 21.62
C LEU A 292 18.93 -0.36 22.33
N LEU A 293 17.72 -0.67 21.84
CA LEU A 293 16.48 -0.18 22.45
C LEU A 293 16.16 -0.85 23.78
N ASP A 294 16.61 -2.08 24.02
CA ASP A 294 16.49 -2.72 25.34
C ASP A 294 17.35 -2.02 26.39
N GLN A 295 18.57 -1.57 26.04
CA GLN A 295 19.39 -0.73 26.94
C GLN A 295 18.67 0.58 27.29
N VAL A 296 18.01 1.20 26.30
CA VAL A 296 17.22 2.41 26.50
C VAL A 296 16.01 2.11 27.42
N ARG A 297 15.30 1.01 27.18
CA ARG A 297 14.14 0.59 27.98
C ARG A 297 14.50 0.28 29.44
N LYS A 298 15.69 -0.31 29.67
CA LYS A 298 16.24 -0.59 31.01
C LYS A 298 16.79 0.66 31.70
N GLY A 299 16.81 1.81 31.02
CA GLY A 299 17.37 3.05 31.54
C GLY A 299 18.90 3.07 31.60
N GLU A 300 19.57 2.11 30.96
CA GLU A 300 21.03 2.03 30.87
C GLU A 300 21.58 3.08 29.88
N ARG A 301 20.73 3.58 28.97
CA ARG A 301 21.05 4.62 27.98
C ARG A 301 19.86 5.55 27.78
N ARG A 302 20.11 6.83 27.52
CA ARG A 302 19.06 7.78 27.12
C ARG A 302 18.84 7.76 25.62
N PHE A 303 17.59 7.91 25.18
CA PHE A 303 17.23 8.01 23.77
C PHE A 303 17.50 9.44 23.25
N GLU A 304 18.76 9.86 23.19
CA GLU A 304 19.14 11.23 22.82
C GLU A 304 20.30 11.24 21.81
N GLY A 305 20.42 12.33 21.05
CA GLY A 305 21.57 12.60 20.16
C GLY A 305 21.85 11.48 19.16
N SER A 306 23.03 10.85 19.28
CA SER A 306 23.49 9.79 18.37
C SER A 306 22.63 8.52 18.42
N VAL A 307 21.92 8.27 19.52
CA VAL A 307 21.01 7.12 19.66
C VAL A 307 19.77 7.29 18.78
N ILE A 308 19.20 8.51 18.77
CA ILE A 308 18.08 8.84 17.89
C ILE A 308 18.50 8.67 16.43
N GLU A 309 19.62 9.30 16.04
CA GLU A 309 20.11 9.28 14.66
C GLU A 309 20.39 7.85 14.17
N ILE A 310 21.05 7.02 14.98
CA ILE A 310 21.37 5.66 14.58
C ILE A 310 20.12 4.77 14.51
N THR A 311 19.13 4.97 15.38
CA THR A 311 17.87 4.22 15.31
C THR A 311 17.08 4.56 14.04
N PHE A 312 17.00 5.83 13.63
CA PHE A 312 16.40 6.23 12.36
C PHE A 312 17.14 5.63 11.16
N ARG A 313 18.48 5.71 11.13
CA ARG A 313 19.27 5.10 10.05
C ARG A 313 19.09 3.58 9.96
N THR A 314 18.89 2.93 11.09
CA THR A 314 18.65 1.48 11.17
C THR A 314 17.27 1.12 10.61
N HIS A 315 16.25 1.88 10.98
CA HIS A 315 14.92 1.74 10.40
C HIS A 315 14.91 1.96 8.88
N ASP A 316 15.57 3.02 8.40
CA ASP A 316 15.68 3.31 6.97
C ASP A 316 16.40 2.21 6.19
N MET A 317 17.47 1.65 6.76
CA MET A 317 18.21 0.53 6.15
C MET A 317 17.37 -0.75 6.09
N LEU A 318 16.65 -1.08 7.17
CA LEU A 318 15.75 -2.24 7.18
C LEU A 318 14.64 -2.09 6.15
N ARG A 319 14.03 -0.90 6.06
CA ARG A 319 13.01 -0.60 5.04
C ARG A 319 13.56 -0.73 3.62
N SER A 320 14.77 -0.21 3.37
CA SER A 320 15.44 -0.36 2.07
C SER A 320 15.65 -1.83 1.73
N MET A 321 16.15 -2.64 2.67
CA MET A 321 16.42 -4.06 2.44
C MET A 321 15.13 -4.86 2.18
N VAL A 322 14.01 -4.51 2.82
CA VAL A 322 12.70 -5.14 2.55
C VAL A 322 12.17 -4.76 1.17
N GLU A 323 12.38 -3.52 0.71
CA GLU A 323 12.01 -3.11 -0.65
C GLU A 323 12.91 -3.74 -1.72
N ASP A 324 14.20 -3.93 -1.42
CA ASP A 324 15.14 -4.66 -2.27
C ASP A 324 14.71 -6.15 -2.39
N LEU A 325 14.24 -6.75 -1.30
CA LEU A 325 13.64 -8.10 -1.31
C LEU A 325 12.38 -8.15 -2.17
N ARG A 326 11.49 -7.16 -2.07
CA ARG A 326 10.30 -7.04 -2.92
C ARG A 326 10.68 -6.95 -4.40
N SER A 327 11.68 -6.14 -4.71
CA SER A 327 12.18 -5.99 -6.08
C SER A 327 12.73 -7.32 -6.62
N ALA A 328 13.52 -8.02 -5.81
CA ALA A 328 14.08 -9.34 -6.13
C ALA A 328 12.99 -10.39 -6.41
N LEU A 329 11.91 -10.41 -5.63
CA LEU A 329 10.74 -11.28 -5.87
C LEU A 329 10.03 -10.99 -7.19
N VAL A 330 9.92 -9.73 -7.58
CA VAL A 330 9.24 -9.33 -8.84
C VAL A 330 10.11 -9.66 -10.05
N SER A 331 11.43 -9.47 -9.95
CA SER A 331 12.38 -9.78 -11.03
C SER A 331 12.80 -11.25 -11.10
N GLY A 332 12.48 -12.05 -10.09
CA GLY A 332 12.95 -13.44 -9.98
C GLY A 332 14.47 -13.55 -9.82
N THR A 333 15.10 -12.52 -9.23
CA THR A 333 16.54 -12.48 -8.97
C THR A 333 16.84 -12.71 -7.50
N ASP A 334 18.06 -13.10 -7.16
CA ASP A 334 18.46 -13.26 -5.76
C ASP A 334 18.47 -11.92 -5.02
N PHE A 335 18.13 -11.97 -3.73
CA PHE A 335 18.22 -10.82 -2.84
C PHE A 335 19.70 -10.49 -2.58
N GLN A 336 20.06 -9.23 -2.79
CA GLN A 336 21.42 -8.71 -2.56
C GLN A 336 21.43 -7.78 -1.35
N THR A 337 22.42 -7.94 -0.47
CA THR A 337 22.57 -7.11 0.72
C THR A 337 23.12 -5.72 0.38
N ASN A 338 22.62 -4.70 1.08
CA ASN A 338 23.04 -3.32 0.88
C ASN A 338 24.53 -3.12 1.24
N PRO A 339 25.36 -2.49 0.39
CA PRO A 339 26.79 -2.27 0.64
C PRO A 339 27.11 -1.48 1.91
N GLU A 340 26.19 -0.62 2.38
CA GLU A 340 26.38 0.21 3.57
C GLU A 340 26.07 -0.52 4.89
N LEU A 341 25.44 -1.70 4.81
CA LEU A 341 25.02 -2.49 5.97
C LEU A 341 26.17 -2.78 6.96
N PRO A 342 27.36 -3.25 6.55
CA PRO A 342 28.45 -3.53 7.49
C PRO A 342 28.94 -2.29 8.25
N ALA A 343 28.95 -1.13 7.60
CA ALA A 343 29.37 0.13 8.23
C ALA A 343 28.35 0.62 9.26
N LEU A 344 27.06 0.45 8.97
CA LEU A 344 25.97 0.76 9.91
C LEU A 344 26.00 -0.17 11.12
N MET A 345 26.15 -1.48 10.90
CA MET A 345 26.26 -2.49 11.94
C MET A 345 27.45 -2.22 12.88
N ALA A 346 28.59 -1.80 12.34
CA ALA A 346 29.76 -1.40 13.14
C ALA A 346 29.48 -0.12 13.95
N SER A 347 28.76 0.85 13.39
CA SER A 347 28.39 2.08 14.09
C SER A 347 27.43 1.83 15.25
N LEU A 348 26.42 0.96 15.05
CA LEU A 348 25.51 0.52 16.10
C LEU A 348 26.23 -0.18 17.25
N LYS A 349 27.11 -1.15 16.94
CA LYS A 349 27.90 -1.86 17.96
C LYS A 349 28.81 -0.91 18.74
N THR A 350 29.44 0.05 18.06
CA THR A 350 30.28 1.08 18.70
C THR A 350 29.47 1.92 19.68
N ILE A 351 28.26 2.34 19.29
CA ILE A 351 27.36 3.10 20.18
C ILE A 351 26.95 2.24 21.39
N MET A 352 26.63 0.96 21.19
CA MET A 352 26.27 0.05 22.27
C MET A 352 27.42 -0.24 23.25
N GLU A 353 28.66 -0.35 22.75
CA GLU A 353 29.88 -0.61 23.53
C GLU A 353 30.45 0.64 24.21
N SER A 354 30.07 1.83 23.76
CA SER A 354 30.43 3.10 24.42
C SER A 354 29.68 3.24 25.75
N SER A 355 30.29 2.76 26.83
CA SER A 355 29.79 2.85 28.21
C SER A 355 29.72 4.30 28.68
N ALA A 356 28.52 4.78 29.02
CA ALA A 356 28.09 5.47 30.25
C ALA A 356 29.03 6.41 31.08
N GLU A 357 30.16 6.94 30.58
CA GLU A 357 31.06 7.80 31.37
C GLU A 357 31.17 9.29 30.94
N GLU A 358 30.53 9.74 29.86
CA GLU A 358 30.49 11.17 29.50
C GLU A 358 29.10 11.79 29.68
N SER A 359 28.61 11.84 30.92
CA SER A 359 27.50 12.74 31.29
C SER A 359 27.57 13.21 32.74
N LEU A 360 28.77 13.47 33.24
CA LEU A 360 29.02 14.27 34.43
C LEU A 360 30.17 15.23 34.12
N ILE A 361 29.83 16.42 33.60
CA ILE A 361 30.50 17.72 33.71
C ILE A 361 29.95 18.59 32.56
N ASN A 362 28.85 19.30 32.82
CA ASN A 362 28.72 20.73 32.58
C ASN A 362 27.24 21.15 32.65
N GLU A 363 26.87 21.65 33.82
CA GLU A 363 26.04 22.84 34.01
C GLU A 363 26.22 23.24 35.49
N PRO A 364 26.12 24.53 35.90
CA PRO A 364 25.43 25.60 35.18
C PRO A 364 26.18 26.95 35.14
N THR A 365 25.81 27.83 34.21
CA THR A 365 25.85 29.28 34.49
C THR A 365 24.77 30.02 33.69
N ASP A 366 23.58 30.05 34.27
CA ASP A 366 22.85 31.26 34.64
C ASP A 366 23.02 32.51 33.76
N LEU A 367 21.94 32.82 33.02
CA LEU A 367 21.49 34.19 32.83
C LEU A 367 19.97 34.21 32.94
N LEU A 368 19.44 34.40 34.15
CA LEU A 368 18.29 35.27 34.44
C LEU A 368 17.94 35.19 35.94
N SER A 369 18.52 36.07 36.76
CA SER A 369 17.79 36.86 37.78
C SER A 369 18.70 37.53 38.82
N GLN A 370 18.96 38.83 38.64
CA GLN A 370 18.96 39.85 39.71
C GLN A 370 18.40 41.11 39.02
N VAL A 371 17.39 41.82 39.54
CA VAL A 371 17.42 42.57 40.79
C VAL A 371 16.02 42.68 41.39
N SER A 372 16.01 42.60 42.72
CA SER A 372 14.91 42.70 43.68
C SER A 372 14.14 44.04 43.70
N SER A 373 12.96 43.93 44.30
CA SER A 373 12.07 44.93 44.90
C SER A 373 12.73 46.08 45.69
N ASP A 374 12.24 47.32 45.53
CA ASP A 374 11.55 48.09 46.60
C ASP A 374 11.01 49.47 46.17
N ASN A 375 9.79 49.77 46.67
CA ASN A 375 9.14 51.06 46.99
C ASN A 375 9.01 52.22 45.97
N MET A 376 7.76 52.58 45.60
CA MET A 376 7.05 53.76 46.15
C MET A 376 5.65 53.98 45.52
N THR A 377 4.68 54.15 46.40
CA THR A 377 3.42 54.90 46.35
C THR A 377 3.19 55.89 45.19
N THR A 378 2.00 55.87 44.56
CA THR A 378 0.98 56.95 44.66
C THR A 378 -0.32 56.67 43.88
N SER A 379 -1.40 57.23 44.43
CA SER A 379 -2.81 57.21 44.03
C SER A 379 -3.14 57.61 42.59
N GLY A 380 -4.29 57.13 42.11
CA GLY A 380 -5.03 57.77 41.01
C GLY A 380 -6.30 57.01 40.59
N GLN A 381 -7.44 57.41 41.16
CA GLN A 381 -8.82 56.99 40.79
C GLN A 381 -9.21 57.40 39.35
N ILE A 382 -10.25 56.73 38.82
CA ILE A 382 -11.47 57.23 38.11
C ILE A 382 -11.94 56.12 37.12
N SER A 383 -13.01 55.35 37.44
CA SER A 383 -14.45 55.55 37.10
C SER A 383 -14.79 55.04 35.69
N GLU A 384 -15.47 53.90 35.52
CA GLU A 384 -16.93 53.60 35.56
C GLU A 384 -17.59 53.51 34.16
N LYS A 385 -18.59 52.61 34.09
CA LYS A 385 -19.65 52.34 33.09
C LYS A 385 -19.29 51.35 31.97
N ASP A 386 -20.11 50.33 31.66
CA ASP A 386 -21.52 50.10 31.97
C ASP A 386 -21.91 48.60 31.97
N LYS A 387 -22.97 48.30 32.71
CA LYS A 387 -23.56 46.97 32.97
C LYS A 387 -24.70 46.63 31.99
N SER A 388 -24.92 45.34 31.72
CA SER A 388 -26.20 44.61 31.93
C SER A 388 -25.98 43.11 31.62
N SER A 389 -25.88 42.17 32.58
CA SER A 389 -26.90 41.55 33.46
C SER A 389 -27.84 40.52 32.81
N ALA A 390 -27.40 39.24 32.80
CA ALA A 390 -27.96 38.01 33.45
C ALA A 390 -29.50 37.80 33.59
N PRO A 391 -30.00 36.55 33.75
CA PRO A 391 -29.77 35.79 34.98
C PRO A 391 -29.48 34.28 34.84
N SER A 392 -28.65 33.81 35.78
CA SER A 392 -28.42 32.44 36.18
C SER A 392 -29.63 31.81 36.90
N GLN A 393 -29.87 30.52 36.67
CA GLN A 393 -30.37 29.63 37.71
C GLN A 393 -29.43 28.44 37.92
N THR A 394 -29.17 28.22 39.20
CA THR A 394 -28.33 27.22 39.83
C THR A 394 -28.94 25.82 39.77
N GLY A 395 -28.10 24.83 39.48
CA GLY A 395 -28.35 23.42 39.78
C GLY A 395 -27.02 22.67 39.87
N LYS A 396 -26.54 22.47 41.10
CA LYS A 396 -25.39 21.59 41.40
C LYS A 396 -25.69 20.17 40.93
N ALA A 397 -24.87 19.65 40.02
CA ALA A 397 -24.66 18.22 39.87
C ALA A 397 -23.16 18.00 39.65
N THR A 398 -22.52 17.42 40.67
CA THR A 398 -21.21 16.78 40.57
C THR A 398 -21.31 15.61 39.59
N GLY A 399 -20.98 15.87 38.32
CA GLY A 399 -20.79 14.84 37.30
C GLY A 399 -19.31 14.61 37.10
N LYS A 400 -18.86 13.37 37.34
CA LYS A 400 -17.56 12.85 36.95
C LYS A 400 -17.31 13.22 35.47
N ASN A 401 -16.27 14.00 35.19
CA ASN A 401 -15.72 14.08 33.84
C ASN A 401 -15.07 12.73 33.53
N GLY A 402 -15.89 11.78 33.05
CA GLY A 402 -15.39 10.66 32.30
C GLY A 402 -14.70 11.20 31.06
N ILE A 403 -13.40 10.93 30.95
CA ILE A 403 -12.66 11.03 29.71
C ILE A 403 -13.48 10.26 28.68
N LYS A 404 -14.04 10.95 27.69
CA LYS A 404 -14.58 10.29 26.49
C LYS A 404 -13.38 9.69 25.78
N ILE A 405 -13.10 8.43 26.07
CA ILE A 405 -12.25 7.61 25.22
C ILE A 405 -13.02 7.52 23.90
N ASN A 406 -12.54 8.21 22.87
CA ASN A 406 -13.03 7.98 21.52
C ASN A 406 -12.75 6.51 21.21
N GLN A 407 -13.81 5.70 21.19
CA GLN A 407 -13.70 4.32 20.73
C GLN A 407 -13.38 4.37 19.23
N THR A 408 -12.11 4.19 18.89
CA THR A 408 -11.66 4.06 17.51
C THR A 408 -11.97 2.63 17.04
N MET A 409 -12.85 2.49 16.06
CA MET A 409 -13.09 1.22 15.38
C MET A 409 -12.20 1.16 14.14
N ARG A 410 -11.27 0.20 14.11
CA ARG A 410 -10.49 -0.11 12.89
C ARG A 410 -11.34 -1.03 12.02
N VAL A 411 -11.53 -0.64 10.78
CA VAL A 411 -12.28 -1.40 9.78
C VAL A 411 -11.34 -1.63 8.59
N ASP A 412 -11.33 -2.85 8.07
CA ASP A 412 -10.62 -3.22 6.85
C ASP A 412 -11.07 -2.33 5.68
N THR A 413 -10.11 -1.78 4.93
CA THR A 413 -10.36 -0.94 3.75
C THR A 413 -11.22 -1.65 2.71
N ALA A 414 -11.04 -2.96 2.52
CA ALA A 414 -11.81 -3.73 1.55
C ALA A 414 -13.32 -3.74 1.88
N LYS A 415 -13.68 -3.69 3.17
CA LYS A 415 -15.09 -3.61 3.58
C LYS A 415 -15.72 -2.26 3.25
N ILE A 416 -14.95 -1.17 3.40
CA ILE A 416 -15.40 0.17 3.03
C ILE A 416 -15.53 0.30 1.52
N ASP A 417 -14.58 -0.24 0.76
CA ASP A 417 -14.64 -0.28 -0.70
C ASP A 417 -15.87 -1.05 -1.20
N ASN A 418 -16.13 -2.25 -0.66
CA ASN A 418 -17.32 -3.03 -1.00
C ASN A 418 -18.63 -2.29 -0.65
N LEU A 419 -18.67 -1.57 0.47
CA LEU A 419 -19.83 -0.75 0.85
C LEU A 419 -20.06 0.37 -0.17
N LEU A 420 -19.00 1.05 -0.60
CA LEU A 420 -19.07 2.11 -1.61
C LEU A 420 -19.47 1.56 -2.98
N ASP A 421 -18.96 0.39 -3.37
CA ASP A 421 -19.38 -0.29 -4.59
C ASP A 421 -20.86 -0.64 -4.55
N THR A 422 -21.34 -1.17 -3.41
CA THR A 422 -22.76 -1.48 -3.20
C THR A 422 -23.63 -0.22 -3.26
N ILE A 423 -23.18 0.88 -2.64
CA ILE A 423 -23.87 2.18 -2.74
C ILE A 423 -23.86 2.67 -4.19
N GLY A 424 -22.75 2.48 -4.92
CA GLY A 424 -22.67 2.79 -6.34
C GLY A 424 -23.68 1.99 -7.17
N GLU A 425 -23.82 0.69 -6.90
CA GLU A 425 -24.83 -0.16 -7.54
C GLU A 425 -26.26 0.21 -7.14
N LEU A 426 -26.47 0.69 -5.91
CA LEU A 426 -27.75 1.23 -5.48
C LEU A 426 -28.10 2.51 -6.25
N VAL A 427 -27.16 3.44 -6.40
CA VAL A 427 -27.35 4.67 -7.20
C VAL A 427 -27.68 4.32 -8.66
N ILE A 428 -26.99 3.33 -9.23
CA ILE A 428 -27.29 2.82 -10.59
C ILE A 428 -28.70 2.24 -10.64
N THR A 429 -29.05 1.35 -9.71
CA THR A 429 -30.36 0.67 -9.66
C THR A 429 -31.50 1.66 -9.47
N GLU A 430 -31.33 2.64 -8.59
CA GLU A 430 -32.27 3.73 -8.42
C GLU A 430 -32.45 4.52 -9.73
N SER A 431 -31.35 4.88 -10.40
CA SER A 431 -31.40 5.58 -11.68
C SER A 431 -32.17 4.79 -12.74
N ILE A 432 -32.00 3.45 -12.78
CA ILE A 432 -32.77 2.55 -13.66
C ILE A 432 -34.27 2.67 -13.34
N VAL A 433 -34.67 2.53 -12.07
CA VAL A 433 -36.07 2.58 -11.64
C VAL A 433 -36.72 3.94 -11.93
N VAL A 434 -36.01 5.04 -11.66
CA VAL A 434 -36.52 6.42 -11.88
C VAL A 434 -36.65 6.74 -13.37
N SER A 435 -35.83 6.12 -14.21
CA SER A 435 -35.82 6.35 -15.66
C SER A 435 -36.74 5.42 -16.44
N ASP A 436 -37.24 4.35 -15.81
CA ASP A 436 -38.14 3.38 -16.44
C ASP A 436 -39.39 4.08 -17.03
N PRO A 437 -39.63 3.97 -18.35
CA PRO A 437 -40.79 4.58 -19.00
C PRO A 437 -42.14 4.15 -18.42
N ALA A 438 -42.27 2.89 -17.97
CA ALA A 438 -43.47 2.40 -17.31
C ALA A 438 -43.70 3.16 -16.01
N ILE A 439 -42.66 3.35 -15.20
CA ILE A 439 -42.71 4.10 -13.94
C ILE A 439 -43.05 5.58 -14.19
N ARG A 440 -42.37 6.22 -15.15
CA ARG A 440 -42.64 7.63 -15.53
C ARG A 440 -44.05 7.84 -16.07
N SER A 441 -44.61 6.85 -16.75
CA SER A 441 -45.96 6.94 -17.33
C SER A 441 -47.08 6.94 -16.29
N LEU A 442 -46.82 6.46 -15.07
CA LEU A 442 -47.83 6.31 -14.01
C LEU A 442 -48.33 7.65 -13.44
N LYS A 443 -47.65 8.78 -13.71
CA LYS A 443 -48.04 10.16 -13.32
C LYS A 443 -48.62 10.26 -11.89
N SER A 444 -48.03 9.55 -10.94
CA SER A 444 -48.49 9.49 -9.55
C SER A 444 -47.64 10.42 -8.69
N ILE A 445 -48.29 11.44 -8.11
CA ILE A 445 -47.64 12.40 -7.20
C ILE A 445 -47.01 11.69 -6.00
N THR A 446 -47.63 10.62 -5.50
CA THR A 446 -47.09 9.83 -4.37
C THR A 446 -45.84 9.06 -4.78
N LEU A 447 -45.83 8.50 -5.99
CA LEU A 447 -44.66 7.79 -6.52
C LEU A 447 -43.49 8.76 -6.74
N GLU A 448 -43.74 9.92 -7.34
CA GLU A 448 -42.72 10.97 -7.51
C GLU A 448 -42.12 11.41 -6.17
N LYS A 449 -42.95 11.60 -5.13
CA LYS A 449 -42.49 11.91 -3.77
C LYS A 449 -41.63 10.80 -3.16
N ASN A 450 -42.03 9.54 -3.33
CA ASN A 450 -41.29 8.40 -2.80
C ASN A 450 -39.94 8.21 -3.52
N LEU A 451 -39.90 8.41 -4.84
CA LEU A 451 -38.66 8.38 -5.62
C LEU A 451 -37.73 9.53 -5.23
N ALA A 452 -38.25 10.75 -5.01
CA ALA A 452 -37.45 11.86 -4.50
C ALA A 452 -36.91 11.62 -3.08
N LEU A 453 -37.66 10.90 -2.23
CA LEU A 453 -37.19 10.49 -0.92
C LEU A 453 -36.10 9.42 -1.02
N LEU A 454 -36.24 8.47 -1.95
CA LEU A 454 -35.21 7.47 -2.24
C LEU A 454 -33.89 8.17 -2.63
N ASP A 455 -33.94 9.09 -3.59
CA ASP A 455 -32.76 9.85 -4.05
C ASP A 455 -32.08 10.58 -2.88
N LYS A 456 -32.89 11.20 -2.02
CA LYS A 456 -32.37 11.88 -0.82
C LYS A 456 -31.68 10.92 0.15
N ILE A 457 -32.24 9.73 0.38
CA ILE A 457 -31.66 8.72 1.29
C ILE A 457 -30.39 8.14 0.68
N THR A 458 -30.41 7.80 -0.60
CA THR A 458 -29.24 7.28 -1.32
C THR A 458 -28.09 8.28 -1.28
N ARG A 459 -28.37 9.58 -1.53
CA ARG A 459 -27.36 10.66 -1.38
C ARG A 459 -26.80 10.74 0.03
N SER A 460 -27.66 10.69 1.04
CA SER A 460 -27.21 10.75 2.44
C SER A 460 -26.35 9.54 2.82
N LEU A 461 -26.65 8.36 2.29
CA LEU A 461 -25.87 7.14 2.52
C LEU A 461 -24.51 7.22 1.81
N GLN A 462 -24.49 7.79 0.61
CA GLN A 462 -23.28 8.05 -0.15
C GLN A 462 -22.38 9.07 0.56
N ASP A 463 -22.92 10.20 1.02
CA ASP A 463 -22.16 11.22 1.77
C ASP A 463 -21.56 10.62 3.05
N ALA A 464 -22.32 9.78 3.76
CA ALA A 464 -21.83 9.08 4.94
C ALA A 464 -20.72 8.07 4.59
N GLY A 465 -20.89 7.29 3.53
CA GLY A 465 -19.87 6.35 3.04
C GLY A 465 -18.59 7.06 2.62
N MET A 466 -18.71 8.22 1.95
CA MET A 466 -17.56 9.04 1.58
C MET A 466 -16.83 9.58 2.81
N ALA A 467 -17.57 10.12 3.79
CA ALA A 467 -16.99 10.63 5.03
C ALA A 467 -16.20 9.56 5.80
N MET A 468 -16.61 8.28 5.72
CA MET A 468 -15.86 7.17 6.33
C MET A 468 -14.51 6.87 5.68
N ARG A 469 -14.31 7.29 4.43
CA ARG A 469 -13.07 7.09 3.66
C ARG A 469 -12.09 8.25 3.76
N LEU A 470 -12.57 9.40 4.23
CA LEU A 470 -11.73 10.59 4.37
C LEU A 470 -10.74 10.43 5.51
N VAL A 471 -9.49 10.80 5.23
CA VAL A 471 -8.40 10.84 6.19
C VAL A 471 -7.69 12.19 6.08
N PRO A 472 -7.13 12.73 7.18
CA PRO A 472 -6.37 13.96 7.13
C PRO A 472 -5.07 13.76 6.33
N ILE A 473 -4.68 14.78 5.55
CA ILE A 473 -3.44 14.74 4.75
C ILE A 473 -2.15 14.92 5.59
N ASP A 474 -2.28 15.26 6.88
CA ASP A 474 -1.20 15.62 7.80
C ASP A 474 -0.03 14.61 7.79
N ALA A 475 -0.34 13.31 7.79
CA ALA A 475 0.68 12.26 7.76
C ALA A 475 1.58 12.36 6.53
N THR A 476 1.00 12.64 5.35
CA THR A 476 1.77 12.83 4.11
C THR A 476 2.57 14.13 4.14
N PHE A 477 2.04 15.20 4.74
CA PHE A 477 2.76 16.46 4.89
C PHE A 477 3.96 16.35 5.83
N ARG A 478 3.84 15.60 6.93
CA ARG A 478 4.96 15.29 7.84
C ARG A 478 6.08 14.53 7.14
N LYS A 479 5.76 13.59 6.25
CA LYS A 479 6.77 12.91 5.41
C LYS A 479 7.57 13.91 4.56
N MET A 480 6.92 14.96 4.04
CA MET A 480 7.61 16.03 3.30
C MET A 480 8.53 16.86 4.18
N GLU A 481 8.17 17.09 5.45
CA GLU A 481 9.03 17.79 6.41
C GLU A 481 10.36 17.06 6.61
N ARG A 482 10.31 15.74 6.83
CA ARG A 482 11.51 14.89 6.93
C ARG A 482 12.34 14.96 5.66
N LEU A 483 11.71 14.84 4.49
CA LEU A 483 12.37 14.95 3.19
C LEU A 483 13.09 16.30 3.01
N VAL A 484 12.45 17.42 3.35
CA VAL A 484 13.07 18.75 3.22
C VAL A 484 14.30 18.87 4.13
N ARG A 485 14.25 18.36 5.36
CA ARG A 485 15.40 18.35 6.28
C ARG A 485 16.57 17.56 5.69
N ASP A 486 16.32 16.39 5.12
CA ASP A 486 17.34 15.55 4.49
C ASP A 486 17.95 16.20 3.24
N LEU A 487 17.11 16.83 2.40
CA LEU A 487 17.57 17.58 1.23
C LEU A 487 18.37 18.82 1.61
N CYS A 488 18.03 19.51 2.71
CA CYS A 488 18.83 20.62 3.24
C CYS A 488 20.23 20.14 3.66
N ARG A 489 20.33 18.98 4.33
CA ARG A 489 21.63 18.39 4.72
C ARG A 489 22.49 18.05 3.50
N LYS A 490 21.91 17.49 2.44
CA LYS A 490 22.64 17.11 1.22
C LYS A 490 23.03 18.30 0.34
N SER A 491 22.14 19.28 0.17
CA SER A 491 22.36 20.43 -0.73
C SER A 491 23.07 21.61 -0.06
N GLY A 492 23.11 21.66 1.27
CA GLY A 492 23.65 22.77 2.05
C GLY A 492 22.76 24.03 2.05
N LYS A 493 21.58 23.98 1.42
CA LYS A 493 20.61 25.09 1.42
C LYS A 493 19.83 25.10 2.75
N LYS A 494 19.53 26.29 3.26
CA LYS A 494 18.69 26.47 4.46
C LYS A 494 17.28 26.81 4.03
N VAL A 495 16.32 25.93 4.32
CA VAL A 495 14.92 26.11 3.95
C VAL A 495 14.01 25.84 5.14
N ASN A 496 13.00 26.68 5.30
CA ASN A 496 11.92 26.49 6.26
C ASN A 496 10.67 25.99 5.51
N LEU A 497 10.15 24.83 5.90
CA LEU A 497 8.88 24.31 5.41
C LEU A 497 7.75 24.77 6.33
N ILE A 498 6.71 25.39 5.77
CA ILE A 498 5.49 25.74 6.48
C ILE A 498 4.36 24.84 5.97
N ILE A 499 3.69 24.17 6.89
CA ILE A 499 2.53 23.33 6.58
C ILE A 499 1.27 24.05 7.07
N GLU A 500 0.29 24.19 6.18
CA GLU A 500 -1.01 24.78 6.47
C GLU A 500 -2.13 23.82 6.04
N GLY A 501 -3.14 23.65 6.89
CA GLY A 501 -4.30 22.79 6.60
C GLY A 501 -3.98 21.30 6.53
N GLY A 502 -3.04 20.79 7.34
CA GLY A 502 -2.75 19.35 7.44
C GLY A 502 -3.96 18.51 7.89
N ASP A 503 -4.89 19.12 8.61
CA ASP A 503 -6.18 18.55 9.01
C ASP A 503 -7.20 18.45 7.86
N THR A 504 -6.86 18.93 6.66
CA THR A 504 -7.73 18.81 5.49
C THR A 504 -7.99 17.35 5.16
N GLU A 505 -9.25 16.96 5.21
CA GLU A 505 -9.75 15.64 4.90
C GLU A 505 -9.76 15.37 3.39
N ILE A 506 -9.23 14.21 3.00
CA ILE A 506 -9.08 13.74 1.62
C ILE A 506 -9.24 12.22 1.57
N ASP A 507 -9.69 11.70 0.42
CA ASP A 507 -9.83 10.26 0.20
C ASP A 507 -8.51 9.51 0.45
N LYS A 508 -8.54 8.45 1.26
CA LYS A 508 -7.34 7.64 1.58
C LYS A 508 -6.57 7.18 0.35
N GLY A 509 -7.27 6.72 -0.70
CA GLY A 509 -6.62 6.26 -1.93
C GLY A 509 -5.97 7.39 -2.74
N MET A 510 -6.46 8.62 -2.60
CA MET A 510 -5.79 9.80 -3.15
C MET A 510 -4.55 10.18 -2.34
N VAL A 511 -4.61 10.09 -1.01
CA VAL A 511 -3.46 10.36 -0.13
C VAL A 511 -2.27 9.46 -0.45
N GLU A 512 -2.51 8.17 -0.63
CA GLU A 512 -1.49 7.18 -0.96
C GLU A 512 -0.82 7.51 -2.31
N LYS A 513 -1.61 7.87 -3.33
CA LYS A 513 -1.11 8.20 -4.67
C LYS A 513 -0.46 9.59 -4.78
N LEU A 514 -0.75 10.48 -3.83
CA LEU A 514 -0.26 11.86 -3.83
C LEU A 514 1.17 11.99 -3.28
N GLY A 515 1.64 11.02 -2.50
CA GLY A 515 2.99 11.02 -1.92
C GLY A 515 4.09 11.29 -2.95
N ASP A 516 4.15 10.46 -3.99
CA ASP A 516 5.18 10.56 -5.05
C ASP A 516 5.17 11.92 -5.80
N PRO A 517 4.02 12.43 -6.28
CA PRO A 517 3.89 13.79 -6.80
C PRO A 517 4.48 14.87 -5.89
N LEU A 518 4.16 14.84 -4.60
CA LEU A 518 4.61 15.85 -3.65
C LEU A 518 6.11 15.78 -3.41
N ILE A 519 6.68 14.58 -3.23
CA ILE A 519 8.13 14.37 -3.10
C ILE A 519 8.86 15.04 -4.26
N HIS A 520 8.37 14.81 -5.47
CA HIS A 520 9.02 15.31 -6.67
C HIS A 520 8.88 16.85 -6.80
N MET A 521 7.71 17.41 -6.48
CA MET A 521 7.51 18.87 -6.48
C MET A 521 8.40 19.57 -5.46
N ILE A 522 8.47 19.05 -4.23
CA ILE A 522 9.34 19.57 -3.17
C ILE A 522 10.80 19.50 -3.58
N ARG A 523 11.24 18.39 -4.19
CA ARG A 523 12.62 18.26 -4.71
C ARG A 523 12.92 19.32 -5.77
N ASN A 524 12.00 19.58 -6.70
CA ASN A 524 12.22 20.60 -7.73
C ASN A 524 12.30 22.02 -7.13
N SER A 525 11.45 22.32 -6.15
CA SER A 525 11.55 23.57 -5.39
C SER A 525 12.91 23.67 -4.69
N MET A 526 13.40 22.60 -4.08
CA MET A 526 14.71 22.58 -3.40
C MET A 526 15.90 22.68 -4.35
N ASP A 527 15.94 21.91 -5.43
CA ASP A 527 17.10 21.79 -6.32
C ASP A 527 17.21 22.99 -7.27
N HIS A 528 16.09 23.40 -7.87
CA HIS A 528 16.05 24.39 -8.94
C HIS A 528 15.34 25.70 -8.54
N GLY A 529 14.37 25.64 -7.63
CA GLY A 529 13.62 26.82 -7.18
C GLY A 529 14.44 27.71 -6.24
N ILE A 530 14.75 27.20 -5.05
CA ILE A 530 15.42 27.92 -3.96
C ILE A 530 16.90 28.13 -4.30
N GLU A 531 17.36 29.37 -4.20
CA GLU A 531 18.76 29.75 -4.39
C GLU A 531 19.63 29.44 -3.15
N SER A 532 20.96 29.45 -3.30
CA SER A 532 21.86 29.28 -2.14
C SER A 532 21.78 30.48 -1.19
N ALA A 533 22.18 30.31 0.08
CA ALA A 533 22.12 31.39 1.06
C ALA A 533 22.89 32.65 0.61
N ASP A 534 24.04 32.47 -0.05
CA ASP A 534 24.87 33.56 -0.58
C ASP A 534 24.18 34.27 -1.76
N GLU A 535 23.59 33.52 -2.70
CA GLU A 535 22.81 34.06 -3.81
C GLU A 535 21.60 34.86 -3.29
N ARG A 536 20.91 34.34 -2.27
CA ARG A 536 19.74 35.00 -1.65
C ARG A 536 20.13 36.31 -0.98
N GLN A 537 21.24 36.35 -0.24
CA GLN A 537 21.76 37.58 0.35
C GLN A 537 22.14 38.62 -0.71
N ALA A 538 22.77 38.19 -1.81
CA ALA A 538 23.12 39.08 -2.92
C ALA A 538 21.87 39.68 -3.59
N LEU A 539 20.76 38.94 -3.60
CA LEU A 539 19.46 39.38 -4.12
C LEU A 539 18.59 40.13 -3.08
N GLY A 540 19.10 40.35 -1.86
CA GLY A 540 18.37 41.03 -0.79
C GLY A 540 17.22 40.21 -0.18
N LYS A 541 17.20 38.90 -0.39
CA LYS A 541 16.22 37.96 0.17
C LYS A 541 16.67 37.42 1.53
N ASN A 542 15.74 36.81 2.26
CA ASN A 542 16.05 36.10 3.50
C ASN A 542 17.04 34.95 3.20
N PRO A 543 18.16 34.81 3.95
CA PRO A 543 19.10 33.70 3.77
C PRO A 543 18.47 32.31 3.92
N ILE A 544 17.36 32.21 4.66
CA ILE A 544 16.55 31.00 4.78
C ILE A 544 15.45 31.07 3.72
N GLY A 545 15.44 30.11 2.79
CA GLY A 545 14.37 29.95 1.81
C GLY A 545 13.08 29.47 2.46
N GLN A 546 11.94 29.73 1.82
CA GLN A 546 10.64 29.33 2.32
C GLN A 546 9.92 28.45 1.30
N ILE A 547 9.42 27.31 1.78
CA ILE A 547 8.46 26.49 1.05
C ILE A 547 7.19 26.39 1.89
N VAL A 548 6.03 26.65 1.30
CA VAL A 548 4.72 26.54 1.94
C VAL A 548 3.94 25.43 1.26
N LEU A 549 3.48 24.47 2.05
CA LEU A 549 2.61 23.38 1.63
C LEU A 549 1.24 23.60 2.27
N ARG A 550 0.23 23.92 1.48
CA ARG A 550 -1.11 24.27 1.96
C ARG A 550 -2.17 23.36 1.36
N ALA A 551 -3.03 22.77 2.17
CA ALA A 551 -4.25 22.09 1.71
C ALA A 551 -5.51 22.86 2.17
N TYR A 552 -6.53 22.92 1.31
CA TYR A 552 -7.84 23.50 1.64
C TYR A 552 -8.93 23.02 0.67
N HIS A 553 -10.18 23.11 1.11
CA HIS A 553 -11.35 22.84 0.26
C HIS A 553 -11.81 24.11 -0.45
N LYS A 554 -12.07 24.04 -1.75
CA LYS A 554 -12.63 25.15 -2.54
C LYS A 554 -13.49 24.61 -3.69
N GLY A 555 -14.75 25.03 -3.72
CA GLY A 555 -15.67 24.71 -4.82
C GLY A 555 -15.91 23.21 -5.03
N GLY A 556 -15.97 22.41 -3.94
CA GLY A 556 -16.15 20.96 -4.02
C GLY A 556 -14.89 20.17 -4.43
N ASN A 557 -13.76 20.85 -4.59
CA ASN A 557 -12.46 20.25 -4.85
C ASN A 557 -11.50 20.49 -3.70
N ILE A 558 -10.50 19.63 -3.59
CA ILE A 558 -9.37 19.79 -2.69
C ILE A 558 -8.26 20.49 -3.48
N HIS A 559 -7.77 21.59 -2.94
CA HIS A 559 -6.64 22.34 -3.47
C HIS A 559 -5.42 22.10 -2.59
N ILE A 560 -4.29 21.77 -3.22
CA ILE A 560 -3.00 21.57 -2.57
C ILE A 560 -1.99 22.46 -3.25
N ASP A 561 -1.58 23.51 -2.56
CA ASP A 561 -0.63 24.51 -3.04
C ASP A 561 0.77 24.19 -2.51
N ILE A 562 1.74 24.15 -3.43
CA ILE A 562 3.18 24.08 -3.15
C ILE A 562 3.78 25.39 -3.62
N GLU A 563 4.11 26.27 -2.67
CA GLU A 563 4.66 27.61 -2.93
C GLU A 563 6.12 27.66 -2.49
N ASP A 564 7.00 28.18 -3.33
CA ASP A 564 8.39 28.51 -3.00
C ASP A 564 8.66 30.00 -3.21
N ASP A 565 9.59 30.58 -2.44
CA ASP A 565 10.02 31.97 -2.57
C ASP A 565 11.32 32.14 -3.39
N GLY A 566 11.59 31.16 -4.25
CA GLY A 566 12.84 31.02 -4.99
C GLY A 566 12.97 31.96 -6.19
N ARG A 567 13.75 31.51 -7.18
CA ARG A 567 14.05 32.31 -8.39
C ARG A 567 12.86 32.43 -9.35
N GLY A 568 11.85 31.58 -9.19
CA GLY A 568 10.75 31.45 -10.15
C GLY A 568 11.15 30.72 -11.44
N LEU A 569 10.19 30.51 -12.33
CA LEU A 569 10.40 29.86 -13.62
C LEU A 569 10.91 30.86 -14.64
N ASN A 570 11.95 30.48 -15.39
CA ASN A 570 12.50 31.31 -16.46
C ASN A 570 11.74 31.05 -17.77
N ARG A 571 10.88 32.01 -18.14
CA ARG A 571 10.05 31.94 -19.35
C ARG A 571 10.91 31.79 -20.62
N GLU A 572 11.95 32.60 -20.79
CA GLU A 572 12.77 32.57 -22.01
C GLU A 572 13.48 31.22 -22.17
N ALA A 573 14.01 30.66 -21.08
CA ALA A 573 14.67 29.36 -21.08
C ALA A 573 13.70 28.22 -21.41
N ILE A 574 12.45 28.29 -20.91
CA ILE A 574 11.42 27.30 -21.21
C ILE A 574 11.06 27.32 -22.69
N VAL A 575 10.82 28.52 -23.24
CA VAL A 575 10.51 28.71 -24.66
C VAL A 575 11.66 28.23 -25.55
N ALA A 576 12.90 28.64 -25.26
CA ALA A 576 14.07 28.23 -26.03
C ALA A 576 14.22 26.71 -26.07
N LYS A 577 14.04 26.05 -24.92
CA LYS A 577 14.11 24.59 -24.81
C LYS A 577 12.94 23.88 -25.48
N ALA A 578 11.74 24.48 -25.46
CA ALA A 578 10.57 23.96 -26.16
C ALA A 578 10.75 24.03 -27.69
N ILE A 579 11.36 25.10 -28.20
CA ILE A 579 11.71 25.25 -29.62
C ILE A 579 12.80 24.25 -30.02
N GLU A 580 13.85 24.11 -29.22
CA GLU A 580 14.93 23.13 -29.46
C GLU A 580 14.40 21.70 -29.58
N LYS A 581 13.39 21.35 -28.78
CA LYS A 581 12.75 20.03 -28.77
C LYS A 581 11.62 19.87 -29.79
N GLY A 582 11.33 20.90 -30.59
CA GLY A 582 10.26 20.87 -31.57
C GLY A 582 8.85 20.79 -30.97
N ILE A 583 8.68 21.18 -29.70
CA ILE A 583 7.35 21.22 -29.02
C ILE A 583 6.55 22.42 -29.50
N ILE A 584 7.22 23.55 -29.75
CA ILE A 584 6.63 24.78 -30.30
C ILE A 584 7.54 25.34 -31.41
N GLU A 585 6.96 25.98 -32.42
CA GLU A 585 7.73 26.67 -33.48
C GLU A 585 8.09 28.11 -33.09
N SER A 586 7.23 28.77 -32.30
CA SER A 586 7.44 30.12 -31.74
C SER A 586 6.53 30.32 -30.53
N ASP A 587 6.81 31.32 -29.69
CA ASP A 587 5.98 31.68 -28.52
C ASP A 587 4.92 32.77 -28.82
N ASN A 588 4.77 33.16 -30.10
CA ASN A 588 3.87 34.23 -30.50
C ASN A 588 2.43 33.91 -30.05
N ASN A 589 1.87 34.79 -29.20
CA ASN A 589 0.56 34.72 -28.56
C ASN A 589 0.39 33.71 -27.41
N MET A 590 1.44 33.09 -26.87
CA MET A 590 1.32 32.24 -25.67
C MET A 590 1.33 33.08 -24.39
N SER A 591 0.32 32.87 -23.55
CA SER A 591 0.27 33.35 -22.17
C SER A 591 1.33 32.67 -21.29
N ASP A 592 1.71 33.30 -20.19
CA ASP A 592 2.69 32.73 -19.26
C ASP A 592 2.25 31.37 -18.71
N GLN A 593 0.94 31.18 -18.47
CA GLN A 593 0.40 29.89 -18.03
C GLN A 593 0.58 28.79 -19.07
N GLU A 594 0.38 29.09 -20.35
CA GLU A 594 0.60 28.14 -21.44
C GLU A 594 2.08 27.79 -21.56
N VAL A 595 2.97 28.78 -21.42
CA VAL A 595 4.43 28.55 -21.43
C VAL A 595 4.86 27.67 -20.27
N TYR A 596 4.45 27.96 -19.03
CA TYR A 596 4.82 27.15 -17.87
C TYR A 596 4.24 25.73 -17.95
N SER A 597 3.06 25.57 -18.53
CA SER A 597 2.47 24.24 -18.79
C SER A 597 3.32 23.37 -19.71
N LEU A 598 4.23 23.96 -20.50
CA LEU A 598 5.13 23.19 -21.37
C LEU A 598 6.11 22.31 -20.60
N ILE A 599 6.39 22.64 -19.32
CA ILE A 599 7.28 21.87 -18.44
C ILE A 599 6.80 20.42 -18.28
N PHE A 600 5.49 20.18 -18.38
CA PHE A 600 4.89 18.86 -18.23
C PHE A 600 4.92 18.01 -19.51
N ASN A 601 5.47 18.50 -20.63
CA ASN A 601 5.58 17.70 -21.84
C ASN A 601 6.62 16.59 -21.68
N ALA A 602 6.32 15.42 -22.25
CA ALA A 602 7.20 14.27 -22.21
C ALA A 602 8.58 14.64 -22.74
N GLY A 603 9.61 14.27 -21.99
CA GLY A 603 10.99 14.57 -22.36
C GLY A 603 11.41 16.03 -22.21
N PHE A 604 10.60 16.95 -21.67
CA PHE A 604 11.02 18.33 -21.38
C PHE A 604 12.09 18.38 -20.26
N SER A 605 11.87 17.60 -19.20
CA SER A 605 12.85 17.30 -18.15
C SER A 605 13.91 16.32 -18.68
N THR A 606 15.10 16.84 -18.94
CA THR A 606 16.29 16.06 -19.27
C THR A 606 17.11 15.90 -18.00
N ALA A 607 16.88 14.83 -17.24
CA ALA A 607 17.88 14.43 -16.26
C ALA A 607 19.12 13.95 -17.05
N LYS A 608 20.18 14.77 -17.09
CA LYS A 608 21.49 14.43 -17.70
C LYS A 608 22.28 13.42 -16.84
N GLN A 609 21.79 13.09 -15.65
CA GLN A 609 22.24 11.99 -14.80
C GLN A 609 21.01 11.36 -14.17
N VAL A 610 20.87 10.04 -14.31
CA VAL A 610 19.90 9.26 -13.54
C VAL A 610 20.37 9.29 -12.10
N THR A 611 19.69 10.05 -11.24
CA THR A 611 19.97 10.03 -9.79
C THR A 611 19.48 8.71 -9.22
N GLU A 612 20.34 8.02 -8.47
CA GLU A 612 20.23 6.61 -8.02
C GLU A 612 19.01 6.25 -7.13
N ILE A 613 18.12 7.18 -6.77
CA ILE A 613 17.21 6.97 -5.62
C ILE A 613 15.75 6.65 -6.04
N SER A 614 15.43 6.57 -7.33
CA SER A 614 14.15 6.00 -7.78
C SER A 614 14.33 5.52 -9.21
N GLY A 615 14.30 4.20 -9.42
CA GLY A 615 14.67 3.50 -10.67
C GLY A 615 13.84 3.80 -11.93
N ARG A 616 13.22 4.97 -12.07
CA ARG A 616 12.61 5.45 -13.32
C ARG A 616 12.94 6.93 -13.42
N GLY A 617 13.60 7.39 -14.48
CA GLY A 617 13.89 8.81 -14.68
C GLY A 617 12.61 9.64 -14.56
N VAL A 618 12.46 10.38 -13.45
CA VAL A 618 11.21 11.08 -13.14
C VAL A 618 11.31 12.50 -13.67
N GLY A 619 10.51 12.81 -14.69
CA GLY A 619 10.25 14.16 -15.16
C GLY A 619 8.94 14.72 -14.60
N MET A 620 8.67 15.99 -14.90
CA MET A 620 7.41 16.64 -14.52
C MET A 620 6.19 16.02 -15.23
N ASP A 621 6.42 15.35 -16.36
CA ASP A 621 5.43 14.55 -17.08
C ASP A 621 4.87 13.39 -16.24
N VAL A 622 5.70 12.72 -15.43
CA VAL A 622 5.25 11.65 -14.50
C VAL A 622 4.34 12.23 -13.43
N VAL A 623 4.71 13.37 -12.85
CA VAL A 623 3.87 14.02 -11.83
C VAL A 623 2.51 14.40 -12.41
N LYS A 624 2.49 15.01 -13.61
CA LYS A 624 1.24 15.34 -14.28
C LYS A 624 0.38 14.11 -14.53
N ARG A 625 0.97 13.03 -15.05
CA ARG A 625 0.24 11.78 -15.32
C ARG A 625 -0.33 11.16 -14.04
N ASN A 626 0.41 11.19 -12.93
CA ASN A 626 -0.08 10.72 -11.64
C ASN A 626 -1.28 11.56 -11.17
N ILE A 627 -1.20 12.89 -11.27
CA ILE A 627 -2.30 13.80 -10.92
C ILE A 627 -3.51 13.58 -11.82
N GLU A 628 -3.32 13.48 -13.14
CA GLU A 628 -4.39 13.19 -14.12
C GLU A 628 -5.03 11.81 -13.86
N SER A 629 -4.28 10.80 -13.40
CA SER A 629 -4.82 9.49 -13.04
C SER A 629 -5.75 9.54 -11.82
N MET A 630 -5.56 10.53 -10.94
CA MET A 630 -6.46 10.85 -9.84
C MET A 630 -7.60 11.78 -10.28
N ARG A 631 -7.75 12.01 -11.59
CA ARG A 631 -8.69 12.96 -12.21
C ARG A 631 -8.49 14.40 -11.73
N GLY A 632 -7.28 14.69 -11.25
CA GLY A 632 -6.88 16.01 -10.84
C GLY A 632 -6.30 16.83 -11.98
N ASN A 633 -6.04 18.10 -11.69
CA ASN A 633 -5.30 19.00 -12.56
C ASN A 633 -4.19 19.69 -11.77
N VAL A 634 -3.14 20.13 -12.45
CA VAL A 634 -2.06 20.91 -11.86
C VAL A 634 -1.93 22.25 -12.58
N LEU A 635 -1.97 23.32 -11.81
CA LEU A 635 -1.84 24.70 -12.28
C LEU A 635 -0.51 25.26 -11.81
N ILE A 636 0.12 26.08 -12.65
CA ILE A 636 1.38 26.75 -12.31
C ILE A 636 1.19 28.27 -12.36
N GLN A 637 1.65 28.93 -11.31
CA GLN A 637 1.84 30.37 -11.28
C GLN A 637 3.29 30.65 -10.89
N SER A 638 3.99 31.52 -11.59
CA SER A 638 5.37 31.84 -11.23
C SER A 638 5.72 33.26 -11.61
N ARG A 639 6.55 33.89 -10.77
CA ARG A 639 7.03 35.25 -10.96
C ARG A 639 8.56 35.26 -10.78
N PRO A 640 9.32 35.70 -11.80
CA PRO A 640 10.78 35.78 -11.70
C PRO A 640 11.22 36.55 -10.45
N GLY A 641 12.13 35.95 -9.68
CA GLY A 641 12.67 36.49 -8.44
C GLY A 641 11.72 36.47 -7.23
N LYS A 642 10.45 36.06 -7.39
CA LYS A 642 9.48 35.91 -6.28
C LYS A 642 9.07 34.47 -5.99
N GLY A 643 9.49 33.53 -6.83
CA GLY A 643 9.23 32.10 -6.67
C GLY A 643 8.07 31.59 -7.51
N SER A 644 7.61 30.37 -7.20
CA SER A 644 6.57 29.66 -7.95
C SER A 644 5.55 29.02 -7.03
N THR A 645 4.34 28.85 -7.54
CA THR A 645 3.23 28.16 -6.89
C THR A 645 2.69 27.10 -7.84
N PHE A 646 2.72 25.84 -7.39
CA PHE A 646 2.09 24.72 -8.04
C PHE A 646 0.81 24.38 -7.27
N THR A 647 -0.34 24.46 -7.92
CA THR A 647 -1.63 24.13 -7.32
C THR A 647 -2.15 22.85 -7.91
N ILE A 648 -2.23 21.80 -7.11
CA ILE A 648 -2.90 20.54 -7.45
C ILE A 648 -4.37 20.67 -7.06
N VAL A 649 -5.27 20.43 -8.01
CA VAL A 649 -6.71 20.43 -7.81
C VAL A 649 -7.20 19.00 -7.96
N LEU A 650 -7.74 18.42 -6.89
CA LEU A 650 -8.26 17.06 -6.85
C LEU A 650 -9.77 17.09 -6.60
N PRO A 651 -10.56 16.23 -7.27
CA PRO A 651 -11.96 16.05 -6.89
C PRO A 651 -12.06 15.47 -5.48
N LEU A 652 -13.16 15.74 -4.78
CA LEU A 652 -13.38 15.21 -3.43
C LEU A 652 -13.49 13.67 -3.42
N THR A 653 -13.92 13.06 -4.53
CA THR A 653 -14.13 11.61 -4.65
C THR A 653 -13.65 11.09 -6.01
N MET A 654 -13.14 9.86 -6.03
CA MET A 654 -12.68 9.21 -7.28
C MET A 654 -13.79 8.43 -8.01
N ALA A 655 -14.90 8.10 -7.33
CA ALA A 655 -15.90 7.16 -7.84
C ALA A 655 -17.01 7.81 -8.67
N ILE A 656 -17.28 9.11 -8.52
CA ILE A 656 -18.47 9.75 -9.11
C ILE A 656 -18.09 11.04 -9.83
N ILE A 657 -18.65 11.22 -11.03
CA ILE A 657 -18.51 12.46 -11.80
C ILE A 657 -19.88 12.96 -12.27
N ASP A 658 -20.01 14.28 -12.39
CA ASP A 658 -21.10 14.91 -13.14
C ASP A 658 -20.81 14.80 -14.64
N GLY A 659 -21.62 14.04 -15.36
CA GLY A 659 -21.48 13.86 -16.80
C GLY A 659 -22.70 14.34 -17.58
N MET A 660 -22.45 14.90 -18.76
CA MET A 660 -23.47 15.13 -19.78
C MET A 660 -23.59 13.90 -20.66
N LEU A 661 -24.77 13.30 -20.69
CA LEU A 661 -25.10 12.17 -21.55
C LEU A 661 -25.39 12.69 -22.95
N ALA A 662 -24.67 12.15 -23.93
CA ALA A 662 -24.84 12.46 -25.33
C ALA A 662 -24.94 11.18 -26.15
N LYS A 663 -25.75 11.22 -27.21
CA LYS A 663 -25.97 10.10 -28.12
C LYS A 663 -25.23 10.33 -29.43
N VAL A 664 -24.61 9.26 -29.93
CA VAL A 664 -24.01 9.20 -31.27
C VAL A 664 -24.39 7.85 -31.87
N GLY A 665 -25.18 7.84 -32.93
CA GLY A 665 -25.78 6.63 -33.49
C GLY A 665 -26.67 5.94 -32.47
N SER A 666 -26.38 4.66 -32.17
CA SER A 666 -27.04 3.89 -31.11
C SER A 666 -26.39 4.03 -29.73
N GLU A 667 -25.20 4.62 -29.66
CA GLU A 667 -24.33 4.58 -28.49
C GLU A 667 -24.48 5.82 -27.61
N VAL A 668 -24.31 5.65 -26.31
CA VAL A 668 -24.36 6.72 -25.31
C VAL A 668 -22.96 6.97 -24.76
N TYR A 669 -22.54 8.23 -24.87
CA TYR A 669 -21.29 8.74 -24.35
C TYR A 669 -21.54 9.71 -23.21
N ILE A 670 -20.58 9.76 -22.29
CA ILE A 670 -20.63 10.60 -21.11
C ILE A 670 -19.48 11.59 -21.20
N ILE A 671 -19.82 12.88 -21.27
CA ILE A 671 -18.86 13.98 -21.37
C ILE A 671 -18.75 14.63 -19.98
N PRO A 672 -17.56 14.67 -19.34
CA PRO A 672 -17.40 15.30 -18.04
C PRO A 672 -17.84 16.77 -18.08
N THR A 673 -18.74 17.17 -17.17
CA THR A 673 -19.34 18.52 -17.20
C THR A 673 -18.30 19.62 -17.05
N LEU A 674 -17.22 19.36 -16.32
CA LEU A 674 -16.09 20.28 -16.12
C LEU A 674 -15.38 20.67 -17.43
N SER A 675 -15.49 19.85 -18.47
CA SER A 675 -14.89 20.12 -19.79
C SER A 675 -15.84 20.85 -20.74
N ILE A 676 -17.11 21.00 -20.38
CA ILE A 676 -18.16 21.53 -21.27
C ILE A 676 -18.26 23.04 -21.07
N VAL A 677 -18.15 23.79 -22.17
CA VAL A 677 -18.39 25.24 -22.19
C VAL A 677 -19.86 25.50 -22.47
N GLU A 678 -20.37 24.99 -23.60
CA GLU A 678 -21.77 25.13 -24.00
C GLU A 678 -22.13 24.15 -25.13
N SER A 679 -23.39 24.14 -25.57
CA SER A 679 -23.83 23.39 -26.75
C SER A 679 -24.57 24.28 -27.73
N LEU A 680 -24.47 23.96 -29.01
CA LEU A 680 -25.10 24.71 -30.09
C LEU A 680 -25.47 23.81 -31.26
N ARG A 681 -26.46 24.21 -32.06
CA ARG A 681 -26.69 23.63 -33.39
C ARG A 681 -26.14 24.58 -34.45
N PRO A 682 -25.18 24.16 -35.27
CA PRO A 682 -24.56 25.06 -36.22
C PRO A 682 -25.51 25.30 -37.40
N THR A 683 -25.38 26.48 -37.99
CA THR A 683 -25.99 26.80 -39.30
C THR A 683 -24.99 26.52 -40.41
N ALA A 684 -25.46 26.40 -41.66
CA ALA A 684 -24.60 26.03 -42.80
C ALA A 684 -23.43 27.00 -43.02
N ASP A 685 -23.60 28.28 -42.69
CA ASP A 685 -22.56 29.32 -42.77
C ASP A 685 -21.53 29.27 -41.62
N MET A 686 -21.85 28.56 -40.54
CA MET A 686 -20.92 28.34 -39.43
C MET A 686 -19.94 27.20 -39.73
N VAL A 687 -20.32 26.24 -40.58
CA VAL A 687 -19.48 25.08 -40.92
C VAL A 687 -18.61 25.42 -42.12
N SER A 688 -17.30 25.21 -41.99
CA SER A 688 -16.36 25.42 -43.09
C SER A 688 -15.21 24.41 -43.02
N THR A 689 -14.60 24.11 -44.16
CA THR A 689 -13.42 23.23 -44.20
C THR A 689 -12.20 24.08 -44.50
N VAL A 690 -11.17 23.99 -43.65
CA VAL A 690 -9.91 24.72 -43.82
C VAL A 690 -8.82 23.74 -44.20
N THR A 691 -8.12 24.02 -45.31
CA THR A 691 -7.01 23.19 -45.80
C THR A 691 -5.95 23.01 -44.71
N GLY A 692 -5.63 21.76 -44.36
CA GLY A 692 -4.66 21.41 -43.32
C GLY A 692 -5.15 21.49 -41.87
N ARG A 693 -6.38 21.96 -41.62
CA ARG A 693 -7.01 21.97 -40.28
C ARG A 693 -8.31 21.18 -40.17
N GLY A 694 -8.79 20.62 -41.28
CA GLY A 694 -10.01 19.83 -41.32
C GLY A 694 -11.28 20.67 -41.30
N GLU A 695 -12.39 20.05 -40.90
CA GLU A 695 -13.66 20.73 -40.68
C GLU A 695 -13.60 21.59 -39.41
N VAL A 696 -14.08 22.83 -39.52
CA VAL A 696 -14.14 23.79 -38.43
C VAL A 696 -15.51 24.44 -38.35
N VAL A 697 -15.89 24.85 -37.15
CA VAL A 697 -17.14 25.57 -36.88
C VAL A 697 -16.83 26.94 -36.32
N LYS A 698 -17.43 27.96 -36.93
CA LYS A 698 -17.31 29.35 -36.52
C LYS A 698 -18.19 29.60 -35.30
N PHE A 699 -17.58 29.88 -34.16
CA PHE A 699 -18.27 30.15 -32.91
C PHE A 699 -17.73 31.42 -32.25
N ARG A 700 -18.61 32.42 -32.03
CA ARG A 700 -18.28 33.74 -31.48
C ARG A 700 -17.07 34.43 -32.15
N GLY A 701 -16.91 34.21 -33.47
CA GLY A 701 -15.81 34.77 -34.26
C GLY A 701 -14.54 33.92 -34.29
N ASN A 702 -14.43 32.88 -33.47
CA ASN A 702 -13.34 31.91 -33.47
C ASN A 702 -13.67 30.69 -34.35
N LEU A 703 -12.66 30.03 -34.90
CA LEU A 703 -12.80 28.78 -35.64
C LEU A 703 -12.44 27.60 -34.72
N LEU A 704 -13.44 26.80 -34.38
CA LEU A 704 -13.30 25.61 -33.54
C LEU A 704 -13.10 24.38 -34.43
N PRO A 705 -12.05 23.57 -34.24
CA PRO A 705 -11.94 22.29 -34.95
C PRO A 705 -13.08 21.36 -34.56
N LEU A 706 -13.68 20.69 -35.54
CA LEU A 706 -14.80 19.78 -35.35
C LEU A 706 -14.29 18.33 -35.23
N ILE A 707 -14.62 17.69 -34.11
CA ILE A 707 -14.34 16.30 -33.80
C ILE A 707 -15.60 15.48 -34.02
N ARG A 708 -15.51 14.46 -34.88
CA ARG A 708 -16.61 13.53 -35.17
C ARG A 708 -16.42 12.24 -34.39
N LEU A 709 -17.16 12.09 -33.28
CA LEU A 709 -17.06 10.89 -32.43
C LEU A 709 -17.31 9.59 -33.18
N ALA A 710 -18.29 9.59 -34.09
CA ALA A 710 -18.63 8.42 -34.88
C ALA A 710 -17.45 7.90 -35.71
N GLY A 711 -16.67 8.81 -36.31
CA GLY A 711 -15.49 8.45 -37.09
C GLY A 711 -14.36 7.89 -36.23
N ILE A 712 -14.17 8.42 -35.02
CA ILE A 712 -13.11 7.98 -34.09
C ILE A 712 -13.40 6.59 -33.53
N PHE A 713 -14.64 6.36 -33.07
CA PHE A 713 -15.02 5.11 -32.42
C PHE A 713 -15.69 4.10 -33.37
N GLY A 714 -15.78 4.41 -34.67
CA GLY A 714 -16.35 3.52 -35.68
C GLY A 714 -17.85 3.27 -35.51
N VAL A 715 -18.59 4.25 -34.99
CA VAL A 715 -20.03 4.11 -34.72
C VAL A 715 -20.83 4.27 -36.02
N SER A 716 -21.77 3.36 -36.25
CA SER A 716 -22.66 3.40 -37.41
C SER A 716 -23.98 4.11 -37.09
N GLY A 717 -24.56 4.79 -38.07
CA GLY A 717 -25.89 5.39 -37.96
C GLY A 717 -25.96 6.74 -37.23
N SER A 718 -24.83 7.42 -37.07
CA SER A 718 -24.76 8.80 -36.57
C SER A 718 -25.21 9.83 -37.60
N ILE A 719 -25.56 11.03 -37.14
CA ILE A 719 -25.85 12.17 -38.00
C ILE A 719 -24.53 12.76 -38.50
N ASP A 720 -24.24 12.57 -39.79
CA ASP A 720 -22.99 13.07 -40.40
C ASP A 720 -23.07 14.55 -40.81
N ASP A 721 -24.25 15.11 -41.05
CA ASP A 721 -24.38 16.52 -41.40
C ASP A 721 -24.36 17.39 -40.12
N PRO A 722 -23.33 18.25 -39.92
CA PRO A 722 -23.24 19.05 -38.71
C PRO A 722 -24.44 19.97 -38.50
N THR A 723 -25.11 20.41 -39.56
CA THR A 723 -26.26 21.32 -39.47
C THR A 723 -27.52 20.67 -38.91
N ASN A 724 -27.59 19.34 -38.97
CA ASN A 724 -28.69 18.54 -38.42
C ASN A 724 -28.34 17.90 -37.07
N ALA A 725 -27.12 18.13 -36.59
CA ALA A 725 -26.56 17.57 -35.36
C ALA A 725 -26.36 18.67 -34.30
N THR A 726 -26.01 18.25 -33.09
CA THR A 726 -25.68 19.12 -31.97
C THR A 726 -24.17 19.14 -31.78
N ILE A 727 -23.57 20.33 -31.67
CA ILE A 727 -22.16 20.50 -31.36
C ILE A 727 -22.02 20.88 -29.90
N MET A 728 -21.26 20.08 -29.16
CA MET A 728 -20.83 20.43 -27.80
C MET A 728 -19.48 21.11 -27.85
N VAL A 729 -19.40 22.33 -27.36
CA VAL A 729 -18.14 23.05 -27.21
C VAL A 729 -17.48 22.56 -25.93
N ILE A 730 -16.34 21.91 -26.08
CA ILE A 730 -15.50 21.45 -24.98
C ILE A 730 -14.19 22.25 -24.95
N GLU A 731 -13.63 22.39 -23.76
CA GLU A 731 -12.37 23.09 -23.53
C GLU A 731 -11.34 22.16 -22.91
N GLU A 732 -10.14 22.16 -23.49
CA GLU A 732 -8.98 21.47 -22.95
C GLU A 732 -7.77 22.40 -23.08
N ARG A 733 -7.12 22.69 -21.95
CA ARG A 733 -5.93 23.58 -21.86
C ARG A 733 -6.16 24.95 -22.51
N GLY A 734 -7.34 25.56 -22.30
CA GLY A 734 -7.70 26.87 -22.84
C GLY A 734 -8.04 26.89 -24.33
N ARG A 735 -8.00 25.74 -25.00
CA ARG A 735 -8.36 25.61 -26.42
C ARG A 735 -9.71 24.93 -26.56
N GLN A 736 -10.57 25.52 -27.37
CA GLN A 736 -11.94 25.05 -27.57
C GLN A 736 -12.06 24.17 -28.81
N TRP A 737 -12.84 23.11 -28.69
CA TRP A 737 -13.12 22.13 -29.73
C TRP A 737 -14.63 21.90 -29.83
N GLY A 738 -15.11 21.61 -31.04
CA GLY A 738 -16.49 21.21 -31.27
C GLY A 738 -16.59 19.69 -31.32
N LEU A 739 -17.40 19.10 -30.45
CA LEU A 739 -17.75 17.68 -30.46
C LEU A 739 -19.08 17.49 -31.19
N LEU A 740 -19.08 16.76 -32.30
CA LEU A 740 -20.30 16.47 -33.05
C LEU A 740 -21.08 15.31 -32.41
N LEU A 741 -22.32 15.58 -32.05
CA LEU A 741 -23.24 14.67 -31.35
C LEU A 741 -24.60 14.66 -32.06
N ASP A 742 -25.32 13.55 -32.00
CA ASP A 742 -26.67 13.51 -32.55
C ASP A 742 -27.64 14.26 -31.64
N GLU A 743 -27.59 13.93 -30.35
CA GLU A 743 -28.51 14.45 -29.34
C GLU A 743 -27.84 14.52 -27.96
N ILE A 744 -28.23 15.51 -27.17
CA ILE A 744 -27.89 15.60 -25.74
C ILE A 744 -29.09 15.09 -24.95
N ILE A 745 -28.89 14.04 -24.17
CA ILE A 745 -29.95 13.40 -23.37
C ILE A 745 -30.19 14.20 -22.08
N GLY A 746 -29.13 14.62 -21.40
CA GLY A 746 -29.21 15.38 -20.17
C GLY A 746 -27.97 15.24 -19.28
N GLN A 747 -27.98 15.89 -18.13
CA GLN A 747 -26.91 15.81 -17.13
C GLN A 747 -27.26 14.79 -16.03
N GLN A 748 -26.30 13.97 -15.64
CA GLN A 748 -26.46 13.00 -14.56
C GLN A 748 -25.16 12.78 -13.79
N GLN A 749 -25.29 12.42 -12.51
CA GLN A 749 -24.18 11.88 -11.71
C GLN A 749 -23.96 10.41 -12.04
N ILE A 750 -22.71 10.07 -12.29
CA ILE A 750 -22.34 8.80 -12.90
C ILE A 750 -21.24 8.17 -12.06
N VAL A 751 -21.50 6.94 -11.62
CA VAL A 751 -20.51 6.12 -10.93
C VAL A 751 -19.57 5.55 -11.98
N ILE A 752 -18.28 5.81 -11.80
CA ILE A 752 -17.22 5.39 -12.71
C ILE A 752 -16.77 3.99 -12.28
N LYS A 753 -16.91 3.03 -13.18
CA LYS A 753 -16.23 1.74 -13.07
C LYS A 753 -14.97 1.79 -13.94
N SER A 754 -13.87 1.26 -13.41
CA SER A 754 -12.66 1.06 -14.21
C SER A 754 -12.95 0.06 -15.32
N LEU A 755 -12.33 0.27 -16.49
CA LEU A 755 -12.30 -0.77 -17.52
C LEU A 755 -11.50 -1.94 -16.95
N SER A 756 -12.06 -3.15 -16.99
CA SER A 756 -11.46 -4.34 -16.39
C SER A 756 -10.04 -4.58 -16.91
N ALA A 757 -9.21 -5.28 -16.12
CA ALA A 757 -7.78 -5.47 -16.37
C ALA A 757 -7.43 -6.05 -17.77
N GLY A 758 -8.38 -6.67 -18.46
CA GLY A 758 -8.21 -7.19 -19.83
C GLY A 758 -8.34 -6.17 -20.96
N LEU A 759 -8.97 -5.00 -20.75
CA LEU A 759 -9.16 -3.99 -21.81
C LEU A 759 -8.06 -2.91 -21.86
N GLY A 760 -7.24 -2.80 -20.80
CA GLY A 760 -6.17 -1.82 -20.72
C GLY A 760 -6.66 -0.37 -20.79
N ASN A 761 -5.75 0.56 -21.13
CA ASN A 761 -6.07 1.97 -21.30
C ASN A 761 -6.51 2.25 -22.74
N VAL A 762 -7.81 2.49 -22.97
CA VAL A 762 -8.35 2.80 -24.30
C VAL A 762 -8.23 4.31 -24.54
N PRO A 763 -7.44 4.77 -25.54
CA PRO A 763 -7.30 6.19 -25.81
C PRO A 763 -8.65 6.86 -26.09
N GLY A 764 -8.91 8.00 -25.44
CA GLY A 764 -10.18 8.73 -25.57
C GLY A 764 -11.31 8.24 -24.65
N ILE A 765 -11.09 7.21 -23.83
CA ILE A 765 -12.07 6.70 -22.86
C ILE A 765 -11.46 6.70 -21.44
N ALA A 766 -12.09 7.43 -20.53
CA ALA A 766 -11.68 7.55 -19.12
C ALA A 766 -12.28 6.50 -18.19
N GLY A 767 -13.26 5.73 -18.66
CA GLY A 767 -13.94 4.70 -17.87
C GLY A 767 -15.29 4.30 -18.47
N VAL A 768 -16.02 3.46 -17.74
CA VAL A 768 -17.36 3.00 -18.12
C VAL A 768 -18.33 3.21 -16.96
N SER A 769 -19.60 3.44 -17.27
CA SER A 769 -20.68 3.41 -16.30
C SER A 769 -21.85 2.58 -16.82
N ILE A 770 -22.74 2.18 -15.94
CA ILE A 770 -23.96 1.45 -16.29
C ILE A 770 -25.10 2.46 -16.33
N MET A 771 -25.72 2.60 -17.49
CA MET A 771 -26.83 3.51 -17.73
C MET A 771 -28.14 2.96 -17.16
N ALA A 772 -29.15 3.83 -17.07
CA ALA A 772 -30.47 3.49 -16.56
C ALA A 772 -31.22 2.44 -17.42
N ASP A 773 -30.77 2.15 -18.63
CA ASP A 773 -31.29 1.08 -19.50
C ASP A 773 -30.48 -0.22 -19.37
N GLY A 774 -29.52 -0.27 -18.45
CA GLY A 774 -28.60 -1.39 -18.23
C GLY A 774 -27.44 -1.48 -19.23
N LYS A 775 -27.37 -0.57 -20.22
CA LYS A 775 -26.26 -0.56 -21.19
C LYS A 775 -25.04 0.17 -20.64
N PRO A 776 -23.83 -0.17 -21.11
CA PRO A 776 -22.64 0.60 -20.76
C PRO A 776 -22.67 1.98 -21.44
N GLY A 777 -22.42 3.02 -20.66
CA GLY A 777 -22.09 4.36 -21.13
C GLY A 777 -20.59 4.58 -21.04
N LEU A 778 -19.97 5.04 -22.13
CA LEU A 778 -18.52 5.28 -22.17
C LEU A 778 -18.21 6.71 -21.74
N ILE A 779 -17.34 6.86 -20.74
CA ILE A 779 -16.89 8.16 -20.24
C ILE A 779 -15.74 8.63 -21.11
N LEU A 780 -15.89 9.81 -21.74
CA LEU A 780 -14.90 10.36 -22.64
C LEU A 780 -13.73 10.98 -21.87
N ASP A 781 -12.51 10.62 -22.28
CA ASP A 781 -11.29 11.36 -21.95
C ASP A 781 -11.08 12.44 -23.01
N VAL A 782 -11.40 13.68 -22.68
CA VAL A 782 -11.33 14.82 -23.61
C VAL A 782 -9.90 15.04 -24.14
N ALA A 783 -8.90 14.92 -23.28
CA ALA A 783 -7.50 15.11 -23.67
C ALA A 783 -7.03 13.99 -24.61
N GLY A 784 -7.37 12.74 -24.30
CA GLY A 784 -7.10 11.58 -25.17
C GLY A 784 -7.84 11.67 -26.51
N LEU A 785 -9.08 12.13 -26.50
CA LEU A 785 -9.90 12.27 -27.70
C LEU A 785 -9.33 13.32 -28.66
N ILE A 786 -8.90 14.47 -28.16
CA ILE A 786 -8.27 15.52 -28.98
C ILE A 786 -6.98 15.00 -29.61
N LYS A 787 -6.18 14.20 -28.90
CA LYS A 787 -4.98 13.57 -29.47
C LYS A 787 -5.32 12.62 -30.60
N LEU A 788 -6.37 11.81 -30.48
CA LEU A 788 -6.83 10.92 -31.56
C LEU A 788 -7.35 11.69 -32.78
N ALA A 789 -8.04 12.81 -32.55
CA ALA A 789 -8.59 13.63 -33.63
C ALA A 789 -7.52 14.45 -34.38
N THR A 790 -6.33 14.63 -33.79
CA THR A 790 -5.23 15.44 -34.33
C THR A 790 -4.03 14.62 -34.79
N ALA A 791 -4.03 13.31 -34.54
CA ALA A 791 -3.09 12.34 -35.09
C ALA A 791 -3.45 12.02 -36.55
#